data_AF-A0A2N2V0Z7-F1
#
_entry.id   AF-A0A2N2V0Z7-F1
#
_cell.length_a   1.000
_cell.length_b   1.000
_cell.length_c   1.000
_cell.angle_alpha   90.00
_cell.angle_beta   90.00
_cell.angle_gamma   90.00
#
_symmetry.space_group_name_H-M   'P 1'
#
loop_
_entity.id
_entity.type
_entity.pdbx_description
1 polymer ?
#
loop_
_entity_poly.entity_id
_entity_poly.type
_entity_poly.pdbx_seq_one_letter_code
_entity_poly.pdbx_strand_id
1 'polypeptide(L)'
;MIKPLGEFTHSAALTLGVELELQLVSRRDFDLTRAATDLLGSLDYDGRFGEIKLEITESMIEVSTQPQATVNGIGSDLAGLRDTLRVHAELNNIGICGGGTHPFHSWPERRICPGERFDELYQRYGYLAKQFTVFGQHIHVGCTSADDAIWLTQALGVYVPAFIALSASSPYVDGVDTLFQSARLNAVSAFPLSGQCPPLASWADFVRHFEFLQACGIAGSIKDLYWDVRPKPEYGTVEIRVFDTPLSVEQATSLAALAQSLARWLLRTRPELHTGRQAHVARFNKFQACRYGMAAQISDPVAMGCRPLGESTVELLDTLAGDARELGCDHWLEPLYNVVASGGDAAWLRERQGHYGNLNDVVRETSDRLLVGAPDKPRVEPQAHGKQRIGNWIDHGNWLAGENLRLTLVAGDTFMPSLRLAPAAKPVPLRTAGRPFDVDKIKLNDPLDGSARNLGFLLDSRLQADGLLVLQNGRVVAERYRNGLRAEDQRLLLQANRPLLNLLGAIALAQGKVAADRSLLRYLPSLSNQGGLRRLSVQRLLDNDSATNWSNEELASWREAAGWTKSGRIPDIRAWLSADGRWDKPFEERQTTALPAGPDDDLLAWLLAESSKQPLSQLFCEQLLSRTNPEHPVRWMTDSQGIELAGGLALSLRDFGRLGQLLLEARSSRSRGRIPGWFIETLTASAGIRSGQIPGLARGSERRYGFIHLGGEPNRVALVGAHGSSLYIDFDRRLVIALYASHPALESPGQLATLEQLWNSLARAAAPQR
;
A
#
# COMPACT_ATOMS: atom_id res chain seq x y z
N MET A 1 9.82 -10.07 54.66
CA MET A 1 11.10 -9.36 54.44
C MET A 1 10.88 -8.36 53.32
N ILE A 2 11.10 -7.07 53.56
CA ILE A 2 11.01 -6.03 52.52
C ILE A 2 12.20 -6.22 51.58
N LYS A 3 11.95 -6.37 50.27
CA LYS A 3 13.02 -6.54 49.27
C LYS A 3 13.50 -5.14 48.87
N PRO A 4 14.77 -4.78 49.10
CA PRO A 4 15.28 -3.45 48.75
C PRO A 4 15.24 -3.25 47.24
N LEU A 5 15.14 -1.98 46.83
CA LEU A 5 15.30 -1.61 45.44
C LEU A 5 16.74 -1.97 45.00
N GLY A 6 16.90 -2.71 43.90
CA GLY A 6 18.23 -3.08 43.40
C GLY A 6 19.06 -1.86 42.97
N GLU A 7 20.38 -2.04 42.82
CA GLU A 7 21.24 -1.01 42.24
C GLU A 7 20.81 -0.69 40.80
N PHE A 8 21.01 0.57 40.39
CA PHE A 8 20.70 1.00 39.03
C PHE A 8 21.78 0.49 38.08
N THR A 9 21.40 -0.44 37.21
CA THR A 9 22.30 -1.06 36.23
C THR A 9 22.83 -0.01 35.27
N HIS A 10 24.11 -0.06 34.93
CA HIS A 10 24.68 0.85 33.94
C HIS A 10 24.23 0.44 32.53
N SER A 11 23.67 1.39 31.78
CA SER A 11 23.32 1.21 30.36
C SER A 11 24.00 2.27 29.49
N ALA A 12 24.20 1.97 28.21
CA ALA A 12 24.70 2.97 27.29
C ALA A 12 23.64 4.05 27.05
N ALA A 13 24.07 5.32 26.94
CA ALA A 13 23.17 6.43 26.75
C ALA A 13 22.31 6.24 25.49
N LEU A 14 20.99 6.48 25.63
CA LEU A 14 20.03 6.52 24.53
C LEU A 14 19.85 5.20 23.76
N THR A 15 20.34 4.06 24.26
CA THR A 15 19.96 2.77 23.68
C THR A 15 18.46 2.53 23.84
N LEU A 16 17.84 1.87 22.88
CA LEU A 16 16.41 1.59 22.84
C LEU A 16 16.13 0.11 23.08
N GLY A 17 14.99 -0.16 23.70
CA GLY A 17 14.32 -1.46 23.65
C GLY A 17 12.82 -1.24 23.47
N VAL A 18 12.17 -2.01 22.61
CA VAL A 18 10.72 -1.88 22.35
C VAL A 18 10.04 -3.19 22.71
N GLU A 19 8.97 -3.09 23.50
CA GLU A 19 8.04 -4.18 23.78
C GLU A 19 6.70 -3.88 23.08
N LEU A 20 6.10 -4.89 22.43
CA LEU A 20 4.76 -4.83 21.89
C LEU A 20 3.92 -5.96 22.46
N GLU A 21 2.82 -5.62 23.13
CA GLU A 21 1.76 -6.56 23.48
C GLU A 21 0.87 -6.74 22.23
N LEU A 22 0.79 -7.96 21.70
CA LEU A 22 0.08 -8.27 20.45
C LEU A 22 -1.16 -9.11 20.72
N GLN A 23 -2.20 -8.89 19.92
CA GLN A 23 -3.46 -9.63 19.99
C GLN A 23 -3.37 -10.90 19.16
N LEU A 24 -3.78 -12.03 19.72
CA LEU A 24 -3.99 -13.28 18.97
C LEU A 24 -5.47 -13.43 18.64
N VAL A 25 -5.79 -13.55 17.35
CA VAL A 25 -7.17 -13.62 16.84
C VAL A 25 -7.42 -14.88 16.03
N SER A 26 -8.64 -15.39 16.07
CA SER A 26 -9.08 -16.52 15.25
C SER A 26 -9.24 -16.06 13.79
N ARG A 27 -8.74 -16.83 12.82
CA ARG A 27 -8.94 -16.50 11.38
C ARG A 27 -10.37 -16.75 10.88
N ARG A 28 -11.26 -17.29 11.72
CA ARG A 28 -12.66 -17.57 11.36
C ARG A 28 -13.55 -16.34 11.52
N ASP A 29 -13.41 -15.66 12.65
CA ASP A 29 -14.27 -14.57 13.11
C ASP A 29 -13.48 -13.35 13.57
N PHE A 30 -12.15 -13.43 13.65
CA PHE A 30 -11.25 -12.36 14.10
C PHE A 30 -11.55 -11.87 15.52
N ASP A 31 -12.15 -12.71 16.37
CA ASP A 31 -12.17 -12.47 17.82
C ASP A 31 -10.90 -13.01 18.47
N LEU A 32 -10.61 -12.55 19.69
CA LEU A 32 -9.48 -13.02 20.49
C LEU A 32 -9.55 -14.55 20.69
N THR A 33 -8.44 -15.22 20.41
CA THR A 33 -8.32 -16.69 20.54
C THR A 33 -7.31 -17.08 21.61
N ARG A 34 -7.51 -18.24 22.23
CA ARG A 34 -6.66 -18.76 23.31
C ARG A 34 -5.53 -19.60 22.72
N ALA A 35 -4.60 -18.95 22.05
CA ALA A 35 -3.61 -19.65 21.24
C ALA A 35 -2.16 -19.32 21.61
N ALA A 36 -1.92 -18.51 22.67
CA ALA A 36 -0.57 -18.11 23.04
C ALA A 36 0.32 -19.30 23.41
N THR A 37 -0.20 -20.25 24.21
CA THR A 37 0.53 -21.46 24.61
C THR A 37 0.83 -22.38 23.45
N ASP A 38 -0.14 -22.61 22.56
CA ASP A 38 0.04 -23.45 21.36
C ASP A 38 1.03 -22.82 20.36
N LEU A 39 0.93 -21.50 20.17
CA LEU A 39 1.84 -20.74 19.32
C LEU A 39 3.28 -20.82 19.85
N LEU A 40 3.51 -20.57 21.14
CA LEU A 40 4.85 -20.62 21.74
C LEU A 40 5.37 -22.05 21.87
N GLY A 41 4.50 -23.03 22.12
CA GLY A 41 4.90 -24.45 22.19
C GLY A 41 5.38 -25.01 20.84
N SER A 42 4.98 -24.40 19.73
CA SER A 42 5.40 -24.75 18.37
C SER A 42 6.41 -23.76 17.76
N LEU A 43 6.87 -22.78 18.55
CA LEU A 43 7.78 -21.73 18.10
C LEU A 43 9.23 -22.23 18.13
N ASP A 44 9.81 -22.42 16.94
CA ASP A 44 11.24 -22.69 16.77
C ASP A 44 11.95 -21.38 16.39
N TYR A 45 12.47 -20.69 17.41
CA TYR A 45 13.05 -19.35 17.26
C TYR A 45 14.31 -19.20 18.12
N ASP A 46 15.36 -18.68 17.50
CA ASP A 46 16.71 -18.56 18.06
C ASP A 46 16.94 -17.30 18.92
N GLY A 47 15.92 -16.45 19.07
CA GLY A 47 16.01 -15.22 19.85
C GLY A 47 16.79 -14.08 19.18
N ARG A 48 17.20 -14.22 17.92
CA ARG A 48 18.15 -13.28 17.28
C ARG A 48 17.65 -11.84 17.14
N PHE A 49 16.34 -11.64 17.12
CA PHE A 49 15.69 -10.33 17.03
C PHE A 49 15.10 -9.85 18.37
N GLY A 50 15.29 -10.62 19.44
CA GLY A 50 14.67 -10.38 20.75
C GLY A 50 13.83 -11.56 21.23
N GLU A 51 12.95 -11.33 22.20
CA GLU A 51 12.17 -12.39 22.87
C GLU A 51 10.69 -12.36 22.50
N ILE A 52 10.05 -13.53 22.55
CA ILE A 52 8.61 -13.72 22.41
C ILE A 52 8.15 -14.49 23.64
N LYS A 53 7.25 -13.91 24.45
CA LYS A 53 6.81 -14.51 25.72
C LYS A 53 5.29 -14.46 25.89
N LEU A 54 4.79 -15.33 26.78
CA LEU A 54 3.40 -15.29 27.22
C LEU A 54 3.14 -14.04 28.07
N GLU A 55 1.92 -13.52 27.98
CA GLU A 55 1.44 -12.45 28.84
C GLU A 55 0.16 -12.88 29.60
N ILE A 56 -0.43 -12.02 30.42
CA ILE A 56 -1.50 -12.36 31.39
C ILE A 56 -2.71 -13.12 30.81
N THR A 57 -3.03 -12.97 29.53
CA THR A 57 -4.15 -13.68 28.89
C THR A 57 -3.70 -14.57 27.75
N GLU A 58 -4.40 -15.69 27.56
CA GLU A 58 -4.08 -16.69 26.50
C GLU A 58 -4.25 -16.14 25.06
N SER A 59 -4.81 -14.94 24.92
CA SER A 59 -4.98 -14.22 23.67
C SER A 59 -3.96 -13.11 23.44
N MET A 60 -2.91 -13.05 24.25
CA MET A 60 -1.86 -12.04 24.18
C MET A 60 -0.49 -12.69 24.22
N ILE A 61 0.40 -12.18 23.39
CA ILE A 61 1.85 -12.42 23.49
C ILE A 61 2.54 -11.07 23.61
N GLU A 62 3.67 -11.04 24.29
CA GLU A 62 4.56 -9.88 24.26
C GLU A 62 5.78 -10.23 23.41
N VAL A 63 6.14 -9.32 22.50
CA VAL A 63 7.43 -9.37 21.80
C VAL A 63 8.29 -8.23 22.30
N SER A 64 9.58 -8.49 22.49
CA SER A 64 10.54 -7.49 22.92
C SER A 64 11.77 -7.54 22.03
N THR A 65 12.27 -6.39 21.57
CA THR A 65 13.48 -6.31 20.74
C THR A 65 14.74 -6.57 21.56
N GLN A 66 15.87 -6.77 20.88
CA GLN A 66 17.16 -6.59 21.55
C GLN A 66 17.37 -5.11 21.94
N PRO A 67 18.26 -4.82 22.91
CA PRO A 67 18.75 -3.47 23.14
C PRO A 67 19.53 -2.97 21.92
N GLN A 68 19.07 -1.90 21.29
CA GLN A 68 19.64 -1.36 20.06
C GLN A 68 20.15 0.06 20.26
N ALA A 69 21.29 0.39 19.65
CA ALA A 69 21.81 1.77 19.65
C ALA A 69 21.05 2.68 18.67
N THR A 70 20.40 2.12 17.66
CA THR A 70 19.77 2.86 16.57
C THR A 70 18.32 2.45 16.37
N VAL A 71 17.49 3.39 15.92
CA VAL A 71 16.10 3.14 15.54
C VAL A 71 16.00 2.13 14.38
N ASN A 72 16.93 2.18 13.42
CA ASN A 72 16.97 1.20 12.32
C ASN A 72 17.17 -0.23 12.83
N GLY A 73 17.97 -0.40 13.90
CA GLY A 73 18.11 -1.67 14.60
C GLY A 73 16.77 -2.14 15.19
N ILE A 74 16.06 -1.26 15.91
CA ILE A 74 14.70 -1.55 16.43
C ILE A 74 13.74 -1.95 15.32
N GLY A 75 13.71 -1.21 14.21
CA GLY A 75 12.84 -1.53 13.07
C GLY A 75 13.17 -2.89 12.45
N SER A 76 14.46 -3.23 12.37
CA SER A 76 14.92 -4.53 11.88
C SER A 76 14.52 -5.68 12.81
N ASP A 77 14.66 -5.50 14.12
CA ASP A 77 14.26 -6.49 15.12
C ASP A 77 12.75 -6.71 15.11
N LEU A 78 11.95 -5.65 15.11
CA LEU A 78 10.49 -5.74 15.04
C LEU A 78 10.02 -6.42 13.74
N ALA A 79 10.65 -6.11 12.60
CA ALA A 79 10.34 -6.77 11.34
C ALA A 79 10.71 -8.27 11.38
N GLY A 80 11.86 -8.62 11.98
CA GLY A 80 12.27 -10.00 12.17
C GLY A 80 11.36 -10.80 13.08
N LEU A 81 10.90 -10.20 14.19
CA LEU A 81 9.91 -10.77 15.11
C LEU A 81 8.56 -10.98 14.40
N ARG A 82 8.08 -9.97 13.65
CA ARG A 82 6.86 -10.09 12.82
C ARG A 82 6.98 -11.24 11.83
N ASP A 83 8.08 -11.32 11.07
CA ASP A 83 8.25 -12.33 10.03
C ASP A 83 8.31 -13.74 10.62
N THR A 84 8.92 -13.89 11.80
CA THR A 84 8.93 -15.14 12.57
C THR A 84 7.50 -15.51 13.00
N LEU A 85 6.81 -14.59 13.67
CA LEU A 85 5.43 -14.80 14.11
C LEU A 85 4.48 -15.13 12.96
N ARG A 86 4.64 -14.49 11.80
CA ARG A 86 3.82 -14.74 10.59
C ARG A 86 3.87 -16.22 10.18
N VAL A 87 5.06 -16.82 10.15
CA VAL A 87 5.25 -18.23 9.75
C VAL A 87 4.56 -19.16 10.74
N HIS A 88 4.78 -18.97 12.04
CA HIS A 88 4.20 -19.85 13.07
C HIS A 88 2.69 -19.64 13.26
N ALA A 89 2.19 -18.42 13.10
CA ALA A 89 0.76 -18.13 13.15
C ALA A 89 0.01 -18.76 11.97
N GLU A 90 0.61 -18.80 10.78
CA GLU A 90 0.04 -19.46 9.61
C GLU A 90 -0.11 -20.97 9.82
N LEU A 91 0.89 -21.63 10.41
CA LEU A 91 0.83 -23.06 10.76
C LEU A 91 -0.28 -23.39 11.77
N ASN A 92 -0.55 -22.46 12.69
CA ASN A 92 -1.55 -22.63 13.75
C ASN A 92 -2.94 -22.06 13.40
N ASN A 93 -3.13 -21.52 12.18
CA ASN A 93 -4.36 -20.85 11.75
C ASN A 93 -4.78 -19.67 12.67
N ILE A 94 -3.79 -18.93 13.17
CA ILE A 94 -3.94 -17.76 14.04
C ILE A 94 -3.67 -16.48 13.23
N GLY A 95 -4.45 -15.44 13.48
CA GLY A 95 -4.13 -14.07 13.09
C GLY A 95 -3.45 -13.33 14.25
N ILE A 96 -2.59 -12.38 13.93
CA ILE A 96 -1.95 -11.51 14.93
C ILE A 96 -2.17 -10.07 14.51
N CYS A 97 -2.61 -9.20 15.42
CA CYS A 97 -2.79 -7.79 15.14
C CYS A 97 -2.32 -6.91 16.29
N GLY A 98 -2.06 -5.64 15.98
CA GLY A 98 -1.86 -4.59 16.98
C GLY A 98 -3.19 -3.97 17.41
N GLY A 99 -3.13 -2.75 17.93
CA GLY A 99 -4.30 -2.00 18.43
C GLY A 99 -4.37 -2.00 19.95
N GLY A 100 -4.64 -0.85 20.57
CA GLY A 100 -4.63 -0.72 22.04
C GLY A 100 -5.73 -1.49 22.78
N THR A 101 -6.83 -1.80 22.10
CA THR A 101 -7.95 -2.62 22.58
C THR A 101 -8.41 -3.54 21.46
N HIS A 102 -9.01 -4.67 21.82
CA HIS A 102 -9.77 -5.45 20.83
C HIS A 102 -11.15 -4.79 20.60
N PRO A 103 -11.58 -4.52 19.35
CA PRO A 103 -12.75 -3.68 19.10
C PRO A 103 -14.10 -4.22 19.61
N PHE A 104 -14.32 -5.54 19.60
CA PHE A 104 -15.62 -6.15 19.89
C PHE A 104 -15.59 -7.33 20.87
N HIS A 105 -14.45 -7.56 21.51
CA HIS A 105 -14.33 -8.67 22.44
C HIS A 105 -15.03 -8.36 23.77
N SER A 106 -15.63 -9.36 24.41
CA SER A 106 -16.33 -9.22 25.70
C SER A 106 -15.44 -9.65 26.88
N TRP A 107 -15.05 -8.71 27.75
CA TRP A 107 -14.10 -8.98 28.85
C TRP A 107 -14.46 -10.12 29.82
N PRO A 108 -15.74 -10.48 30.12
CA PRO A 108 -16.05 -11.58 31.03
C PRO A 108 -15.56 -12.95 30.52
N GLU A 109 -15.43 -13.09 29.20
CA GLU A 109 -15.06 -14.33 28.50
C GLU A 109 -13.53 -14.60 28.55
N ARG A 110 -12.76 -13.66 29.11
CA ARG A 110 -11.30 -13.75 29.24
C ARG A 110 -10.88 -14.86 30.20
N ARG A 111 -9.88 -15.63 29.76
CA ARG A 111 -9.15 -16.62 30.55
C ARG A 111 -7.73 -16.14 30.79
N ILE A 112 -7.33 -16.24 32.06
CA ILE A 112 -5.99 -15.87 32.50
C ILE A 112 -5.04 -17.02 32.13
N CYS A 113 -3.85 -16.68 31.64
CA CYS A 113 -2.80 -17.66 31.34
C CYS A 113 -2.45 -18.47 32.60
N PRO A 114 -2.21 -19.78 32.49
CA PRO A 114 -1.79 -20.59 33.64
C PRO A 114 -0.46 -20.08 34.21
N GLY A 115 -0.38 -19.87 35.53
CA GLY A 115 0.87 -19.56 36.23
C GLY A 115 0.68 -18.78 37.54
N GLU A 116 1.51 -19.07 38.54
CA GLU A 116 1.39 -18.50 39.91
C GLU A 116 1.33 -16.96 39.91
N ARG A 117 2.17 -16.30 39.09
CA ARG A 117 2.19 -14.83 38.97
C ARG A 117 0.84 -14.25 38.52
N PHE A 118 0.16 -14.90 37.57
CA PHE A 118 -1.09 -14.37 37.02
C PHE A 118 -2.27 -14.64 37.95
N ASP A 119 -2.24 -15.75 38.68
CA ASP A 119 -3.21 -16.06 39.73
C ASP A 119 -3.15 -15.03 40.88
N GLU A 120 -1.94 -14.65 41.32
CA GLU A 120 -1.74 -13.61 42.35
C GLU A 120 -2.31 -12.24 41.89
N LEU A 121 -2.07 -11.84 40.65
CA LEU A 121 -2.60 -10.61 40.05
C LEU A 121 -4.15 -10.61 40.02
N TYR A 122 -4.76 -11.74 39.68
CA TYR A 122 -6.21 -11.87 39.68
C TYR A 122 -6.80 -11.80 41.09
N GLN A 123 -6.19 -12.47 42.07
CA GLN A 123 -6.64 -12.39 43.47
C GLN A 123 -6.54 -10.96 44.02
N ARG A 124 -5.54 -10.19 43.59
CA ARG A 124 -5.34 -8.81 44.06
C ARG A 124 -6.33 -7.80 43.45
N TYR A 125 -6.64 -7.91 42.16
CA TYR A 125 -7.40 -6.88 41.43
C TYR A 125 -8.80 -7.32 40.98
N GLY A 126 -9.16 -8.60 41.12
CA GLY A 126 -10.47 -9.14 40.78
C GLY A 126 -10.84 -8.88 39.31
N TYR A 127 -12.03 -8.32 39.07
CA TYR A 127 -12.53 -8.08 37.71
C TYR A 127 -11.66 -7.09 36.90
N LEU A 128 -10.91 -6.20 37.55
CA LEU A 128 -10.01 -5.27 36.87
C LEU A 128 -8.88 -6.00 36.13
N ALA A 129 -8.40 -7.13 36.67
CA ALA A 129 -7.40 -7.97 35.99
C ALA A 129 -7.97 -8.52 34.66
N LYS A 130 -9.27 -8.83 34.61
CA LYS A 130 -9.92 -9.20 33.35
C LYS A 130 -10.08 -8.01 32.43
N GLN A 131 -10.42 -6.81 32.90
CA GLN A 131 -10.49 -5.62 32.03
C GLN A 131 -9.12 -5.19 31.48
N PHE A 132 -8.03 -5.66 32.10
CA PHE A 132 -6.64 -5.32 31.76
C PHE A 132 -6.08 -5.96 30.49
N THR A 133 -6.84 -6.77 29.73
CA THR A 133 -6.42 -7.15 28.35
C THR A 133 -6.58 -5.97 27.41
N VAL A 134 -5.64 -5.07 27.54
CA VAL A 134 -5.34 -3.94 26.67
C VAL A 134 -3.89 -4.08 26.25
N PHE A 135 -3.52 -3.52 25.12
CA PHE A 135 -2.26 -3.85 24.45
C PHE A 135 -1.42 -2.59 24.25
N GLY A 136 -0.25 -2.55 24.86
CA GLY A 136 0.66 -1.41 24.83
C GLY A 136 1.92 -1.65 24.02
N GLN A 137 2.46 -0.54 23.52
CA GLN A 137 3.87 -0.44 23.21
C GLN A 137 4.60 0.16 24.42
N HIS A 138 5.67 -0.51 24.87
CA HIS A 138 6.59 0.06 25.85
C HIS A 138 7.92 0.37 25.19
N ILE A 139 8.50 1.53 25.51
CA ILE A 139 9.78 1.97 24.96
C ILE A 139 10.74 2.27 26.09
N HIS A 140 11.84 1.51 26.14
CA HIS A 140 12.94 1.69 27.08
C HIS A 140 14.00 2.59 26.46
N VAL A 141 14.49 3.56 27.24
CA VAL A 141 15.59 4.45 26.86
C VAL A 141 16.71 4.33 27.90
N GLY A 142 17.91 3.95 27.44
CA GLY A 142 19.11 3.78 28.26
C GLY A 142 19.61 5.09 28.87
N CYS A 143 19.90 5.05 30.17
CA CYS A 143 20.46 6.14 30.95
C CYS A 143 21.80 5.75 31.57
N THR A 144 22.74 6.69 31.58
CA THR A 144 24.10 6.50 32.14
C THR A 144 24.15 6.64 33.65
N SER A 145 23.14 7.25 34.28
CA SER A 145 23.07 7.41 35.72
C SER A 145 21.62 7.31 36.22
N ALA A 146 21.48 6.96 37.50
CA ALA A 146 20.18 6.82 38.14
C ALA A 146 19.47 8.18 38.34
N ASP A 147 20.23 9.25 38.60
CA ASP A 147 19.69 10.61 38.70
C ASP A 147 19.19 11.12 37.34
N ASP A 148 19.91 10.80 36.24
CA ASP A 148 19.44 11.10 34.89
C ASP A 148 18.13 10.37 34.58
N ALA A 149 17.98 9.12 35.05
CA ALA A 149 16.75 8.36 34.86
C ALA A 149 15.56 9.00 35.59
N ILE A 150 15.74 9.52 36.82
CA ILE A 150 14.67 10.23 37.56
C ILE A 150 14.33 11.55 36.90
N TRP A 151 15.34 12.31 36.48
CA TRP A 151 15.12 13.57 35.79
C TRP A 151 14.39 13.35 34.45
N LEU A 152 14.86 12.38 33.64
CA LEU A 152 14.28 12.06 32.34
C LEU A 152 12.84 11.51 32.48
N THR A 153 12.56 10.70 33.51
CA THR A 153 11.20 10.22 33.81
C THR A 153 10.21 11.38 33.95
N GLN A 154 10.58 12.43 34.71
CA GLN A 154 9.73 13.59 34.91
C GLN A 154 9.65 14.48 33.67
N ALA A 155 10.76 14.63 32.93
CA ALA A 155 10.83 15.42 31.71
C ALA A 155 9.95 14.81 30.60
N LEU A 156 10.05 13.51 30.35
CA LEU A 156 9.19 12.78 29.41
C LEU A 156 7.72 12.82 29.83
N GLY A 157 7.44 12.89 31.13
CA GLY A 157 6.10 13.03 31.68
C GLY A 157 5.33 14.25 31.13
N VAL A 158 6.01 15.32 30.73
CA VAL A 158 5.40 16.52 30.12
C VAL A 158 4.82 16.21 28.73
N TYR A 159 5.44 15.27 28.01
CA TYR A 159 5.11 14.94 26.62
C TYR A 159 4.17 13.74 26.47
N VAL A 160 3.72 13.15 27.58
CA VAL A 160 2.74 12.05 27.61
C VAL A 160 1.52 12.33 26.72
N PRO A 161 0.90 13.54 26.71
CA PRO A 161 -0.22 13.81 25.81
C PRO A 161 0.11 13.58 24.32
N ALA A 162 1.29 13.98 23.85
CA ALA A 162 1.71 13.79 22.46
C ALA A 162 1.92 12.31 22.14
N PHE A 163 2.54 11.55 23.05
CA PHE A 163 2.72 10.11 22.91
C PHE A 163 1.38 9.37 22.74
N ILE A 164 0.40 9.72 23.57
CA ILE A 164 -0.95 9.13 23.51
C ILE A 164 -1.60 9.47 22.17
N ALA A 165 -1.59 10.74 21.78
CA ALA A 165 -2.25 11.17 20.54
C ALA A 165 -1.62 10.57 19.28
N LEU A 166 -0.30 10.40 19.23
CA LEU A 166 0.41 9.82 18.07
C LEU A 166 0.24 8.30 17.95
N SER A 167 0.02 7.60 19.05
CA SER A 167 -0.13 6.14 19.06
C SER A 167 -1.57 5.65 19.09
N ALA A 168 -2.53 6.55 19.33
CA ALA A 168 -3.93 6.21 19.52
C ALA A 168 -4.45 5.23 18.46
N SER A 169 -4.81 4.02 18.90
CA SER A 169 -5.26 2.92 18.03
C SER A 169 -6.38 2.09 18.70
N SER A 170 -7.07 2.65 19.69
CA SER A 170 -8.12 1.98 20.47
C SER A 170 -9.44 2.76 20.57
N PRO A 171 -10.11 3.11 19.46
CA PRO A 171 -11.37 3.84 19.50
C PRO A 171 -12.58 2.99 19.93
N TYR A 172 -12.50 1.66 19.80
CA TYR A 172 -13.60 0.73 20.06
C TYR A 172 -13.35 -0.12 21.30
N VAL A 173 -14.41 -0.36 22.09
CA VAL A 173 -14.43 -1.31 23.22
C VAL A 173 -15.81 -1.97 23.26
N ASP A 174 -15.86 -3.28 23.49
CA ASP A 174 -17.10 -4.07 23.60
C ASP A 174 -18.09 -3.84 22.43
N GLY A 175 -17.56 -3.60 21.22
CA GLY A 175 -18.33 -3.42 19.99
C GLY A 175 -18.84 -2.00 19.76
N VAL A 176 -18.49 -1.06 20.64
CA VAL A 176 -18.99 0.32 20.66
C VAL A 176 -17.86 1.30 20.35
N ASP A 177 -18.13 2.29 19.51
CA ASP A 177 -17.23 3.45 19.39
C ASP A 177 -17.30 4.24 20.69
N THR A 178 -16.20 4.24 21.43
CA THR A 178 -16.09 4.91 22.73
C THR A 178 -16.11 6.44 22.61
N LEU A 179 -15.93 6.95 21.39
CA LEU A 179 -15.61 8.34 21.07
C LEU A 179 -14.23 8.79 21.56
N PHE A 180 -13.41 7.89 22.14
CA PHE A 180 -12.01 8.16 22.45
C PHE A 180 -11.14 7.81 21.24
N GLN A 181 -9.97 8.44 21.14
CA GLN A 181 -8.92 8.01 20.21
C GLN A 181 -8.12 6.84 20.80
N SER A 182 -7.85 6.92 22.11
CA SER A 182 -7.23 5.84 22.90
C SER A 182 -8.10 5.51 24.12
N ALA A 183 -8.81 4.38 24.09
CA ALA A 183 -9.58 3.88 25.22
C ALA A 183 -8.76 3.02 26.18
N ARG A 184 -7.63 2.44 25.74
CA ARG A 184 -6.73 1.59 26.55
C ARG A 184 -6.41 2.18 27.91
N LEU A 185 -5.98 3.44 27.93
CA LEU A 185 -5.49 4.09 29.15
C LEU A 185 -6.58 4.36 30.19
N ASN A 186 -7.86 4.28 29.83
CA ASN A 186 -8.97 4.37 30.78
C ASN A 186 -9.01 3.13 31.68
N ALA A 187 -8.72 1.94 31.15
CA ALA A 187 -8.63 0.71 31.93
C ALA A 187 -7.44 0.77 32.91
N VAL A 188 -6.29 1.30 32.46
CA VAL A 188 -5.10 1.49 33.30
C VAL A 188 -5.32 2.54 34.40
N SER A 189 -6.13 3.57 34.13
CA SER A 189 -6.41 4.65 35.09
C SER A 189 -7.25 4.22 36.30
N ALA A 190 -7.83 3.02 36.28
CA ALA A 190 -8.53 2.44 37.43
C ALA A 190 -7.57 1.96 38.54
N PHE A 191 -6.28 1.78 38.24
CA PHE A 191 -5.30 1.29 39.21
C PHE A 191 -4.85 2.42 40.16
N PRO A 192 -4.79 2.18 41.49
CA PRO A 192 -4.53 3.24 42.48
C PRO A 192 -3.19 3.98 42.31
N LEU A 193 -2.17 3.30 41.77
CA LEU A 193 -0.82 3.84 41.56
C LEU A 193 -0.56 4.23 40.10
N SER A 194 -1.62 4.46 39.32
CA SER A 194 -1.50 4.87 37.93
C SER A 194 -1.35 6.39 37.76
N GLY A 195 -0.69 6.79 36.67
CA GLY A 195 -0.56 8.20 36.28
C GLY A 195 0.87 8.73 36.35
N GLN A 196 1.01 10.04 36.56
CA GLN A 196 2.32 10.69 36.55
C GLN A 196 3.12 10.37 37.82
N CYS A 197 4.42 10.16 37.66
CA CYS A 197 5.37 10.08 38.77
C CYS A 197 5.26 11.34 39.66
N PRO A 198 5.29 11.19 41.00
CA PRO A 198 5.35 12.34 41.90
C PRO A 198 6.64 13.14 41.69
N PRO A 199 6.70 14.42 42.11
CA PRO A 199 7.93 15.20 42.07
C PRO A 199 9.05 14.54 42.88
N LEU A 200 10.21 14.31 42.25
CA LEU A 200 11.39 13.68 42.85
C LEU A 200 12.64 14.46 42.43
N ALA A 201 13.52 14.83 43.36
CA ALA A 201 14.71 15.62 42.99
C ALA A 201 15.92 14.73 42.62
N SER A 202 15.97 13.50 43.10
CA SER A 202 17.09 12.57 42.89
C SER A 202 16.68 11.10 42.97
N TRP A 203 17.59 10.21 42.57
CA TRP A 203 17.50 8.77 42.80
C TRP A 203 17.34 8.43 44.29
N ALA A 204 18.06 9.13 45.16
CA ALA A 204 17.94 8.93 46.61
C ALA A 204 16.54 9.28 47.12
N ASP A 205 15.89 10.30 46.56
CA ASP A 205 14.50 10.65 46.91
C ASP A 205 13.53 9.59 46.42
N PHE A 206 13.76 9.03 45.23
CA PHE A 206 12.97 7.93 44.71
C PHE A 206 13.06 6.69 45.61
N VAL A 207 14.26 6.33 46.05
CA VAL A 207 14.46 5.21 47.00
C VAL A 207 13.67 5.45 48.28
N ARG A 208 13.79 6.63 48.90
CA ARG A 208 13.04 6.96 50.13
C ARG A 208 11.52 6.94 49.91
N HIS A 209 11.06 7.44 48.76
CA HIS A 209 9.64 7.39 48.40
C HIS A 209 9.15 5.95 48.25
N PHE A 210 9.92 5.09 47.59
CA PHE A 210 9.56 3.69 47.40
C PHE A 210 9.59 2.89 48.71
N GLU A 211 10.60 3.11 49.56
CA GLU A 211 10.68 2.53 50.91
C GLU A 211 9.46 2.93 51.76
N PHE A 212 9.01 4.19 51.65
CA PHE A 212 7.78 4.66 52.29
C PHE A 212 6.56 3.89 51.78
N LEU A 213 6.40 3.73 50.46
CA LEU A 213 5.30 2.95 49.88
C LEU A 213 5.33 1.47 50.33
N GLN A 214 6.52 0.87 50.43
CA GLN A 214 6.70 -0.49 50.95
C GLN A 214 6.32 -0.58 52.43
N ALA A 215 6.76 0.36 53.25
CA ALA A 215 6.45 0.41 54.68
C ALA A 215 4.94 0.57 54.94
N CYS A 216 4.23 1.31 54.08
CA CYS A 216 2.79 1.45 54.13
C CYS A 216 2.02 0.24 53.54
N GLY A 217 2.71 -0.77 53.00
CA GLY A 217 2.07 -1.92 52.34
C GLY A 217 1.40 -1.58 51.01
N ILE A 218 1.76 -0.44 50.39
CA ILE A 218 1.13 0.07 49.17
C ILE A 218 1.73 -0.60 47.92
N ALA A 219 3.05 -0.75 47.86
CA ALA A 219 3.77 -1.38 46.76
C ALA A 219 4.81 -2.36 47.30
N GLY A 220 4.92 -3.56 46.73
CA GLY A 220 5.93 -4.56 47.10
C GLY A 220 7.15 -4.54 46.18
N SER A 221 6.95 -4.16 44.91
CA SER A 221 7.96 -4.09 43.86
C SER A 221 7.73 -2.88 42.96
N ILE A 222 8.75 -2.50 42.18
CA ILE A 222 8.63 -1.41 41.20
C ILE A 222 7.56 -1.71 40.12
N LYS A 223 7.24 -3.00 39.90
CA LYS A 223 6.22 -3.45 38.95
C LYS A 223 4.81 -3.06 39.40
N ASP A 224 4.60 -2.79 40.68
CA ASP A 224 3.32 -2.32 41.23
C ASP A 224 3.05 -0.84 40.94
N LEU A 225 4.07 -0.08 40.49
CA LEU A 225 3.92 1.31 40.08
C LEU A 225 3.43 1.35 38.63
N TYR A 226 2.17 1.72 38.43
CA TYR A 226 1.54 1.85 37.10
C TYR A 226 1.76 3.25 36.49
N TRP A 227 2.97 3.79 36.68
CA TRP A 227 3.29 5.12 36.17
C TRP A 227 3.35 5.16 34.65
N ASP A 228 2.95 6.30 34.09
CA ASP A 228 2.95 6.58 32.65
C ASP A 228 4.36 6.51 32.05
N VAL A 229 5.35 7.00 32.81
CA VAL A 229 6.78 6.86 32.55
C VAL A 229 7.43 6.38 33.85
N ARG A 230 8.30 5.37 33.78
CA ARG A 230 8.82 4.68 34.96
C ARG A 230 10.32 4.38 34.84
N PRO A 231 11.13 4.60 35.90
CA PRO A 231 12.51 4.13 35.91
C PRO A 231 12.58 2.61 36.08
N LYS A 232 13.54 1.98 35.41
CA LYS A 232 13.77 0.53 35.38
C LYS A 232 15.22 0.22 35.78
N PRO A 233 15.51 0.08 37.08
CA PRO A 233 16.87 -0.07 37.60
C PRO A 233 17.53 -1.37 37.15
N GLU A 234 16.71 -2.42 37.01
CA GLU A 234 17.11 -3.73 36.50
C GLU A 234 17.73 -3.68 35.09
N TYR A 235 17.40 -2.64 34.29
CA TYR A 235 17.92 -2.46 32.93
C TYR A 235 18.72 -1.16 32.75
N GLY A 236 18.73 -0.28 33.75
CA GLY A 236 19.35 1.03 33.62
C GLY A 236 18.59 2.00 32.72
N THR A 237 17.27 1.82 32.56
CA THR A 237 16.48 2.55 31.57
C THR A 237 15.36 3.39 32.18
N VAL A 238 14.80 4.29 31.39
CA VAL A 238 13.48 4.90 31.60
C VAL A 238 12.50 4.30 30.59
N GLU A 239 11.34 3.88 31.07
CA GLU A 239 10.34 3.15 30.30
C GLU A 239 9.08 4.00 30.09
N ILE A 240 8.71 4.26 28.84
CA ILE A 240 7.48 4.97 28.45
C ILE A 240 6.39 3.93 28.18
N ARG A 241 5.24 4.01 28.85
CA ARG A 241 4.22 2.94 28.88
C ARG A 241 2.83 3.36 28.39
N VAL A 242 2.73 4.58 27.84
CA VAL A 242 1.46 5.21 27.46
C VAL A 242 1.04 4.92 26.02
N PHE A 243 1.91 4.37 25.20
CA PHE A 243 1.56 4.09 23.81
C PHE A 243 0.58 2.91 23.72
N ASP A 244 -0.45 3.04 22.90
CA ASP A 244 -1.19 1.88 22.41
C ASP A 244 -0.28 1.08 21.47
N THR A 245 -0.47 -0.24 21.39
CA THR A 245 0.19 -1.05 20.36
C THR A 245 -0.22 -0.52 18.97
N PRO A 246 0.72 -0.09 18.11
CA PRO A 246 0.39 0.40 16.77
C PRO A 246 -0.10 -0.70 15.83
N LEU A 247 -0.74 -0.33 14.72
CA LEU A 247 -1.23 -1.29 13.72
C LEU A 247 -0.16 -1.80 12.75
N SER A 248 1.07 -1.29 12.85
CA SER A 248 2.18 -1.61 11.94
C SER A 248 3.55 -1.48 12.61
N VAL A 249 4.54 -2.22 12.12
CA VAL A 249 5.93 -2.16 12.61
C VAL A 249 6.55 -0.79 12.35
N GLU A 250 6.22 -0.17 11.23
CA GLU A 250 6.71 1.13 10.82
C GLU A 250 6.26 2.23 11.79
N GLN A 251 4.99 2.19 12.22
CA GLN A 251 4.48 3.12 13.22
C GLN A 251 5.14 2.90 14.59
N ALA A 252 5.29 1.64 15.03
CA ALA A 252 6.00 1.31 16.27
C ALA A 252 7.45 1.82 16.27
N THR A 253 8.14 1.70 15.13
CA THR A 253 9.50 2.19 14.93
C THR A 253 9.56 3.72 14.92
N SER A 254 8.58 4.38 14.29
CA SER A 254 8.46 5.85 14.27
C SER A 254 8.27 6.43 15.68
N LEU A 255 7.47 5.77 16.53
CA LEU A 255 7.30 6.16 17.93
C LEU A 255 8.58 5.96 18.76
N ALA A 256 9.37 4.93 18.45
CA ALA A 256 10.69 4.74 19.06
C ALA A 256 11.69 5.83 18.65
N ALA A 257 11.64 6.28 17.39
CA ALA A 257 12.44 7.42 16.91
C ALA A 257 12.10 8.71 17.65
N LEU A 258 10.82 8.97 17.88
CA LEU A 258 10.35 10.10 18.67
C LEU A 258 10.91 10.03 20.09
N ALA A 259 10.78 8.87 20.75
CA ALA A 259 11.25 8.68 22.12
C ALA A 259 12.77 8.91 22.24
N GLN A 260 13.57 8.35 21.32
CA GLN A 260 15.03 8.51 21.33
C GLN A 260 15.46 9.97 21.07
N SER A 261 14.87 10.59 20.05
CA SER A 261 15.18 11.98 19.66
C SER A 261 14.82 12.95 20.79
N LEU A 262 13.64 12.75 21.41
CA LEU A 262 13.20 13.56 22.53
C LEU A 262 14.08 13.35 23.77
N ALA A 263 14.43 12.11 24.11
CA ALA A 263 15.32 11.86 25.24
C ALA A 263 16.70 12.49 25.04
N ARG A 264 17.26 12.42 23.82
CA ARG A 264 18.51 13.09 23.46
C ARG A 264 18.40 14.60 23.65
N TRP A 265 17.37 15.21 23.07
CA TRP A 265 17.13 16.64 23.18
C TRP A 265 16.99 17.07 24.65
N LEU A 266 16.19 16.35 25.44
CA LEU A 266 15.97 16.63 26.87
C LEU A 266 17.26 16.54 27.69
N LEU A 267 18.03 15.46 27.54
CA LEU A 267 19.27 15.27 28.32
C LEU A 267 20.35 16.30 27.96
N ARG A 268 20.36 16.77 26.70
CA ARG A 268 21.30 17.79 26.20
C ARG A 268 20.92 19.21 26.63
N THR A 269 19.63 19.54 26.58
CA THR A 269 19.15 20.92 26.80
C THR A 269 18.71 21.20 28.23
N ARG A 270 18.30 20.17 28.98
CA ARG A 270 17.85 20.25 30.38
C ARG A 270 16.90 21.43 30.64
N PRO A 271 15.75 21.52 29.94
CA PRO A 271 14.78 22.58 30.19
C PRO A 271 14.30 22.54 31.65
N GLU A 272 13.91 23.70 32.18
CA GLU A 272 13.39 23.81 33.54
C GLU A 272 12.11 22.98 33.71
N LEU A 273 12.08 22.12 34.73
CA LEU A 273 10.94 21.25 35.02
C LEU A 273 10.09 21.81 36.15
N HIS A 274 8.89 22.29 35.82
CA HIS A 274 7.91 22.74 36.81
C HIS A 274 7.03 21.59 37.32
N THR A 275 7.64 20.53 37.86
CA THR A 275 6.98 19.24 38.19
C THR A 275 5.77 19.39 39.11
N GLY A 276 5.85 20.27 40.12
CA GLY A 276 4.72 20.57 41.01
C GLY A 276 3.52 21.19 40.28
N ARG A 277 3.77 22.09 39.31
CA ARG A 277 2.70 22.68 38.50
C ARG A 277 2.14 21.69 37.48
N GLN A 278 3.01 20.88 36.87
CA GLN A 278 2.63 19.84 35.91
C GLN A 278 1.70 18.80 36.54
N ALA A 279 1.96 18.41 37.80
CA ALA A 279 1.11 17.46 38.53
C ALA A 279 -0.37 17.89 38.61
N HIS A 280 -0.67 19.20 38.61
CA HIS A 280 -2.05 19.69 38.63
C HIS A 280 -2.81 19.49 37.31
N VAL A 281 -2.11 19.47 36.18
CA VAL A 281 -2.73 19.42 34.84
C VAL A 281 -2.57 18.07 34.15
N ALA A 282 -1.63 17.23 34.59
CA ALA A 282 -1.26 16.01 33.88
C ALA A 282 -2.43 15.05 33.64
N ARG A 283 -3.29 14.82 34.65
CA ARG A 283 -4.46 13.94 34.50
C ARG A 283 -5.48 14.50 33.50
N PHE A 284 -5.69 15.82 33.51
CA PHE A 284 -6.58 16.48 32.55
C PHE A 284 -6.03 16.41 31.13
N ASN A 285 -4.74 16.74 30.96
CA ASN A 285 -4.06 16.70 29.66
C ASN A 285 -4.02 15.28 29.07
N LYS A 286 -3.78 14.27 29.92
CA LYS A 286 -3.90 12.85 29.55
C LYS A 286 -5.29 12.51 29.04
N PHE A 287 -6.34 12.90 29.77
CA PHE A 287 -7.72 12.69 29.34
C PHE A 287 -8.01 13.35 27.99
N GLN A 288 -7.57 14.61 27.80
CA GLN A 288 -7.74 15.35 26.56
C GLN A 288 -7.10 14.62 25.38
N ALA A 289 -5.86 14.14 25.52
CA ALA A 289 -5.19 13.35 24.50
C ALA A 289 -5.91 12.02 24.22
N CYS A 290 -6.33 11.28 25.25
CA CYS A 290 -7.08 10.03 25.07
C CYS A 290 -8.39 10.26 24.30
N ARG A 291 -9.14 11.32 24.63
CA ARG A 291 -10.49 11.58 24.09
C ARG A 291 -10.46 12.21 22.70
N TYR A 292 -9.55 13.15 22.46
CA TYR A 292 -9.55 13.99 21.26
C TYR A 292 -8.33 13.78 20.36
N GLY A 293 -7.31 13.04 20.81
CA GLY A 293 -6.06 12.84 20.07
C GLY A 293 -5.43 14.18 19.71
N MET A 294 -5.08 14.36 18.43
CA MET A 294 -4.43 15.58 17.95
C MET A 294 -5.30 16.84 18.00
N ALA A 295 -6.63 16.69 18.07
CA ALA A 295 -7.55 17.81 18.23
C ALA A 295 -7.65 18.30 19.69
N ALA A 296 -6.92 17.69 20.62
CA ALA A 296 -6.94 18.04 22.04
C ALA A 296 -6.45 19.47 22.31
N GLN A 297 -7.04 20.10 23.34
CA GLN A 297 -6.53 21.33 23.94
C GLN A 297 -5.84 20.99 25.25
N ILE A 298 -4.57 21.35 25.38
CA ILE A 298 -3.70 20.97 26.49
C ILE A 298 -3.45 22.20 27.36
N SER A 299 -3.65 22.05 28.67
CA SER A 299 -3.37 23.11 29.64
C SER A 299 -1.86 23.24 29.87
N ASP A 300 -1.34 24.44 29.65
CA ASP A 300 0.04 24.83 29.93
C ASP A 300 0.09 25.52 31.32
N PRO A 301 0.67 24.88 32.34
CA PRO A 301 0.68 25.41 33.69
C PRO A 301 1.79 26.44 33.93
N VAL A 302 2.68 26.65 32.96
CA VAL A 302 3.74 27.67 33.00
C VAL A 302 3.25 28.94 32.35
N ALA A 303 2.73 28.84 31.12
CA ALA A 303 2.14 29.96 30.39
C ALA A 303 0.76 30.38 30.93
N MET A 304 0.15 29.56 31.80
CA MET A 304 -1.20 29.76 32.34
C MET A 304 -2.25 29.92 31.24
N GLY A 305 -2.27 28.98 30.29
CA GLY A 305 -3.17 28.99 29.13
C GLY A 305 -3.46 27.61 28.58
N CYS A 306 -4.09 27.55 27.40
CA CYS A 306 -4.34 26.31 26.66
C CYS A 306 -3.70 26.39 25.28
N ARG A 307 -3.21 25.27 24.77
CA ARG A 307 -2.62 25.16 23.43
C ARG A 307 -3.18 23.94 22.67
N PRO A 308 -3.36 24.04 21.34
CA PRO A 308 -3.67 22.88 20.52
C PRO A 308 -2.54 21.84 20.54
N LEU A 309 -2.86 20.57 20.81
CA LEU A 309 -1.86 19.50 20.86
C LEU A 309 -1.23 19.25 19.49
N GLY A 310 -2.01 19.25 18.42
CA GLY A 310 -1.52 19.03 17.06
C GLY A 310 -0.43 20.04 16.66
N GLU A 311 -0.67 21.33 16.88
CA GLU A 311 0.31 22.40 16.62
C GLU A 311 1.56 22.22 17.49
N SER A 312 1.37 22.02 18.79
CA SER A 312 2.49 21.80 19.73
C SER A 312 3.31 20.55 19.39
N THR A 313 2.69 19.53 18.79
CA THR A 313 3.36 18.31 18.34
C THR A 313 4.16 18.54 17.07
N VAL A 314 3.67 19.34 16.12
CA VAL A 314 4.46 19.74 14.94
C VAL A 314 5.68 20.54 15.35
N GLU A 315 5.51 21.53 16.24
CA GLU A 315 6.63 22.31 16.79
C GLU A 315 7.66 21.42 17.50
N LEU A 316 7.20 20.39 18.22
CA LEU A 316 8.06 19.39 18.84
C LEU A 316 8.85 18.61 17.78
N LEU A 317 8.19 18.06 16.75
CA LEU A 317 8.86 17.31 15.69
C LEU A 317 9.92 18.17 14.96
N ASP A 318 9.60 19.43 14.67
CA ASP A 318 10.53 20.38 14.06
C ASP A 318 11.74 20.65 14.97
N THR A 319 11.51 20.79 16.27
CA THR A 319 12.57 20.95 17.28
C THR A 319 13.49 19.72 17.32
N LEU A 320 12.93 18.53 17.17
CA LEU A 320 13.67 17.27 17.23
C LEU A 320 14.40 16.91 15.93
N ALA A 321 14.10 17.56 14.80
CA ALA A 321 14.68 17.26 13.50
C ALA A 321 16.21 17.35 13.47
N GLY A 322 16.82 18.20 14.30
CA GLY A 322 18.28 18.27 14.47
C GLY A 322 18.84 17.03 15.16
N ASP A 323 18.26 16.65 16.30
CA ASP A 323 18.68 15.48 17.07
C ASP A 323 18.42 14.16 16.33
N ALA A 324 17.32 14.08 15.56
CA ALA A 324 16.98 12.91 14.76
C ALA A 324 17.97 12.68 13.61
N ARG A 325 18.45 13.75 12.95
CA ARG A 325 19.51 13.65 11.92
C ARG A 325 20.82 13.15 12.50
N GLU A 326 21.19 13.65 13.68
CA GLU A 326 22.39 13.21 14.39
C GLU A 326 22.31 11.73 14.83
N LEU A 327 21.10 11.25 15.12
CA LEU A 327 20.82 9.84 15.43
C LEU A 327 20.60 8.98 14.16
N GLY A 328 20.53 9.58 12.96
CA GLY A 328 20.26 8.88 11.70
C GLY A 328 18.84 8.30 11.60
N CYS A 329 17.86 8.91 12.26
CA CYS A 329 16.47 8.44 12.34
C CYS A 329 15.43 9.50 11.94
N ASP A 330 15.83 10.55 11.21
CA ASP A 330 14.97 11.61 10.69
C ASP A 330 13.84 11.10 9.80
N HIS A 331 14.13 10.16 8.90
CA HIS A 331 13.12 9.52 8.04
C HIS A 331 12.04 8.75 8.83
N TRP A 332 12.31 8.37 10.09
CA TRP A 332 11.31 7.76 10.97
C TRP A 332 10.42 8.78 11.68
N LEU A 333 10.79 10.07 11.70
CA LEU A 333 9.92 11.13 12.21
C LEU A 333 8.94 11.64 11.14
N GLU A 334 9.30 11.58 9.86
CA GLU A 334 8.45 12.05 8.75
C GLU A 334 7.02 11.46 8.78
N PRO A 335 6.81 10.15 9.03
CA PRO A 335 5.46 9.59 9.10
C PRO A 335 4.59 10.22 10.20
N LEU A 336 5.20 10.71 11.29
CA LEU A 336 4.45 11.29 12.41
C LEU A 336 3.79 12.63 12.04
N TYR A 337 4.36 13.40 11.11
CA TYR A 337 3.68 14.59 10.57
C TYR A 337 2.37 14.23 9.87
N ASN A 338 2.35 13.11 9.13
CA ASN A 338 1.13 12.61 8.50
C ASN A 338 0.12 12.12 9.53
N VAL A 339 0.56 11.53 10.64
CA VAL A 339 -0.33 11.14 11.75
C VAL A 339 -1.01 12.37 12.34
N VAL A 340 -0.28 13.47 12.54
CA VAL A 340 -0.87 14.74 13.01
C VAL A 340 -1.96 15.24 12.06
N ALA A 341 -1.72 15.19 10.75
CA ALA A 341 -2.66 15.68 9.74
C ALA A 341 -3.87 14.76 9.51
N SER A 342 -3.69 13.44 9.57
CA SER A 342 -4.70 12.44 9.18
C SER A 342 -5.47 11.83 10.35
N GLY A 343 -4.98 11.97 11.58
CA GLY A 343 -5.57 11.36 12.78
C GLY A 343 -5.12 9.93 13.08
N GLY A 344 -4.16 9.39 12.32
CA GLY A 344 -3.46 8.14 12.64
C GLY A 344 -4.31 6.87 12.61
N ASP A 345 -3.90 5.88 13.41
CA ASP A 345 -4.49 4.54 13.43
C ASP A 345 -5.95 4.54 13.93
N ALA A 346 -6.30 5.35 14.93
CA ALA A 346 -7.69 5.47 15.40
C ALA A 346 -8.64 6.04 14.33
N ALA A 347 -8.20 7.02 13.54
CA ALA A 347 -8.99 7.53 12.42
C ALA A 347 -9.15 6.47 11.32
N TRP A 348 -8.07 5.75 11.01
CA TRP A 348 -8.10 4.66 10.04
C TRP A 348 -9.06 3.54 10.45
N LEU A 349 -9.08 3.13 11.73
CA LEU A 349 -9.99 2.12 12.24
C LEU A 349 -11.46 2.52 12.04
N ARG A 350 -11.81 3.79 12.31
CA ARG A 350 -13.16 4.31 12.08
C ARG A 350 -13.52 4.35 10.60
N GLU A 351 -12.59 4.75 9.75
CA GLU A 351 -12.77 4.75 8.29
C GLU A 351 -13.06 3.34 7.77
N ARG A 352 -12.29 2.33 8.22
CA ARG A 352 -12.50 0.92 7.87
C ARG A 352 -13.83 0.39 8.38
N GLN A 353 -14.21 0.73 9.61
CA GLN A 353 -15.51 0.34 10.16
C GLN A 353 -16.66 0.93 9.33
N GLY A 354 -16.55 2.20 8.93
CA GLY A 354 -17.52 2.84 8.03
C GLY A 354 -17.57 2.19 6.64
N HIS A 355 -16.44 1.71 6.13
CA HIS A 355 -16.37 1.01 4.85
C HIS A 355 -16.99 -0.40 4.88
N TYR A 356 -16.68 -1.19 5.91
CA TYR A 356 -17.13 -2.59 5.99
C TYR A 356 -18.48 -2.79 6.69
N GLY A 357 -18.89 -1.84 7.54
CA GLY A 357 -20.10 -1.95 8.36
C GLY A 357 -20.01 -2.98 9.49
N ASN A 358 -18.86 -3.60 9.73
CA ASN A 358 -18.64 -4.57 10.80
C ASN A 358 -17.18 -4.50 11.30
N LEU A 359 -16.95 -4.87 12.57
CA LEU A 359 -15.63 -4.78 13.19
C LEU A 359 -14.73 -6.01 12.93
N ASN A 360 -15.31 -7.16 12.59
CA ASN A 360 -14.54 -8.38 12.27
C ASN A 360 -13.65 -8.15 11.03
N ASP A 361 -14.21 -7.56 9.97
CA ASP A 361 -13.45 -7.19 8.76
C ASP A 361 -12.37 -6.14 9.06
N VAL A 362 -12.60 -5.26 10.03
CA VAL A 362 -11.59 -4.28 10.48
C VAL A 362 -10.42 -5.00 11.15
N VAL A 363 -10.69 -5.93 12.08
CA VAL A 363 -9.65 -6.72 12.76
C VAL A 363 -8.89 -7.63 11.80
N ARG A 364 -9.56 -8.15 10.77
CA ARG A 364 -8.87 -8.83 9.67
C ARG A 364 -7.84 -7.93 8.98
N GLU A 365 -8.23 -6.71 8.59
CA GLU A 365 -7.32 -5.78 7.92
C GLU A 365 -6.22 -5.26 8.86
N THR A 366 -6.47 -5.11 10.17
CA THR A 366 -5.40 -4.79 11.14
C THR A 366 -4.40 -5.93 11.27
N SER A 367 -4.86 -7.18 11.23
CA SER A 367 -3.98 -8.35 11.26
C SER A 367 -3.10 -8.42 10.02
N ASP A 368 -3.69 -8.21 8.84
CA ASP A 368 -2.94 -8.13 7.58
C ASP A 368 -1.92 -6.99 7.62
N ARG A 369 -2.30 -5.81 8.13
CA ARG A 369 -1.42 -4.64 8.21
C ARG A 369 -0.20 -4.88 9.11
N LEU A 370 -0.36 -5.60 10.22
CA LEU A 370 0.76 -5.93 11.09
C LEU A 370 1.64 -7.03 10.47
N LEU A 371 1.07 -8.11 9.96
CA LEU A 371 1.80 -9.32 9.54
C LEU A 371 2.38 -9.24 8.12
N VAL A 372 1.71 -8.55 7.21
CA VAL A 372 2.13 -8.38 5.81
C VAL A 372 2.84 -7.02 5.63
N GLY A 373 2.74 -6.13 6.63
CA GLY A 373 3.10 -4.72 6.52
C GLY A 373 1.97 -3.90 5.92
N ALA A 374 2.03 -2.57 6.05
CA ALA A 374 1.35 -1.74 5.05
C ALA A 374 1.90 -2.18 3.69
N PRO A 375 1.08 -2.38 2.64
CA PRO A 375 1.62 -2.76 1.35
C PRO A 375 2.73 -1.78 1.01
N ASP A 376 3.97 -2.29 0.95
CA ASP A 376 5.14 -1.50 0.58
C ASP A 376 4.70 -0.71 -0.66
N LYS A 377 4.68 0.62 -0.57
CA LYS A 377 4.29 1.40 -1.74
C LYS A 377 5.32 1.06 -2.82
N PRO A 378 4.89 0.61 -4.01
CA PRO A 378 5.83 0.32 -5.08
C PRO A 378 6.75 1.52 -5.26
N ARG A 379 8.07 1.30 -5.21
CA ARG A 379 9.02 2.41 -5.31
C ARG A 379 8.94 2.97 -6.72
N VAL A 380 8.60 4.25 -6.82
CA VAL A 380 8.52 5.00 -8.07
C VAL A 380 9.82 5.81 -8.19
N GLU A 381 10.67 5.43 -9.13
CA GLU A 381 11.99 6.03 -9.34
C GLU A 381 12.02 6.76 -10.69
N PRO A 382 12.19 8.09 -10.72
CA PRO A 382 12.41 8.82 -11.96
C PRO A 382 13.70 8.39 -12.66
N GLN A 383 13.64 8.26 -13.98
CA GLN A 383 14.75 7.94 -14.86
C GLN A 383 14.82 8.97 -16.00
N ALA A 384 15.98 9.58 -16.15
CA ALA A 384 16.27 10.42 -17.31
C ALA A 384 16.33 9.55 -18.59
N HIS A 385 16.03 10.16 -19.74
CA HIS A 385 16.18 9.49 -21.02
C HIS A 385 17.66 9.17 -21.31
N GLY A 386 17.89 8.15 -22.15
CA GLY A 386 19.21 7.80 -22.65
C GLY A 386 19.75 8.78 -23.72
N LYS A 387 20.63 8.26 -24.59
CA LYS A 387 21.33 9.07 -25.62
C LYS A 387 20.43 9.57 -26.77
N GLN A 388 19.12 9.31 -26.72
CA GLN A 388 18.14 9.63 -27.76
C GLN A 388 18.52 9.11 -29.17
N ARG A 389 19.37 8.08 -29.23
CA ARG A 389 19.85 7.43 -30.45
C ARG A 389 20.18 5.97 -30.19
N ILE A 390 19.94 5.13 -31.21
CA ILE A 390 20.42 3.75 -31.28
C ILE A 390 21.23 3.61 -32.58
N GLY A 391 22.54 3.36 -32.43
CA GLY A 391 23.47 3.40 -33.55
C GLY A 391 23.49 4.77 -34.24
N ASN A 392 23.79 4.77 -35.54
CA ASN A 392 23.94 6.00 -36.32
C ASN A 392 22.65 6.43 -37.06
N TRP A 393 21.61 5.60 -37.06
CA TRP A 393 20.48 5.72 -37.98
C TRP A 393 19.11 5.89 -37.31
N ILE A 394 18.98 5.48 -36.05
CA ILE A 394 17.75 5.65 -35.28
C ILE A 394 17.95 6.78 -34.28
N ASP A 395 17.13 7.82 -34.39
CA ASP A 395 17.09 8.96 -33.50
C ASP A 395 15.66 9.28 -33.03
N HIS A 396 15.54 10.27 -32.17
CA HIS A 396 14.25 10.70 -31.61
C HIS A 396 13.19 11.11 -32.66
N GLY A 397 13.59 11.42 -33.90
CA GLY A 397 12.68 11.77 -34.98
C GLY A 397 12.07 10.57 -35.72
N ASN A 398 12.71 9.40 -35.66
CA ASN A 398 12.28 8.22 -36.44
C ASN A 398 12.15 6.93 -35.62
N TRP A 399 12.34 6.97 -34.30
CA TRP A 399 12.30 5.76 -33.47
C TRP A 399 10.95 5.03 -33.50
N LEU A 400 9.84 5.73 -33.73
CA LEU A 400 8.50 5.13 -33.92
C LEU A 400 8.15 4.80 -35.37
N ALA A 401 9.08 4.96 -36.33
CA ALA A 401 8.86 4.55 -37.71
C ALA A 401 8.75 3.02 -37.80
N GLY A 402 7.87 2.51 -38.67
CA GLY A 402 7.47 1.10 -38.72
C GLY A 402 8.65 0.12 -38.81
N GLU A 403 9.68 0.49 -39.58
CA GLU A 403 10.91 -0.27 -39.76
C GLU A 403 11.79 -0.36 -38.50
N ASN A 404 11.65 0.58 -37.56
CA ASN A 404 12.48 0.68 -36.36
C ASN A 404 11.82 0.06 -35.12
N LEU A 405 10.47 -0.07 -35.13
CA LEU A 405 9.65 -0.48 -33.98
C LEU A 405 10.14 -1.75 -33.27
N ARG A 406 10.63 -2.72 -34.04
CA ARG A 406 11.13 -3.99 -33.51
C ARG A 406 12.24 -3.80 -32.46
N LEU A 407 13.12 -2.82 -32.69
CA LEU A 407 14.21 -2.49 -31.77
C LEU A 407 13.79 -1.44 -30.75
N THR A 408 12.97 -0.49 -31.14
CA THR A 408 12.76 0.74 -30.37
C THR A 408 11.64 0.61 -29.33
N LEU A 409 10.68 -0.29 -29.52
CA LEU A 409 9.58 -0.51 -28.56
C LEU A 409 10.05 -1.11 -27.22
N VAL A 410 11.22 -1.73 -27.18
CA VAL A 410 11.88 -2.21 -25.94
C VAL A 410 12.89 -1.20 -25.37
N ALA A 411 13.10 -0.08 -26.06
CA ALA A 411 14.12 0.92 -25.74
C ALA A 411 13.52 2.33 -25.57
N GLY A 412 12.26 2.43 -25.14
CA GLY A 412 11.57 3.72 -24.97
C GLY A 412 12.32 4.68 -24.04
N ASP A 413 12.93 4.17 -22.98
CA ASP A 413 13.78 4.90 -22.03
C ASP A 413 15.05 5.49 -22.67
N THR A 414 15.45 5.01 -23.84
CA THR A 414 16.55 5.63 -24.61
C THR A 414 16.14 6.99 -25.16
N PHE A 415 14.86 7.15 -25.51
CA PHE A 415 14.34 8.33 -26.20
C PHE A 415 13.57 9.26 -25.26
N MET A 416 12.84 8.70 -24.30
CA MET A 416 11.94 9.43 -23.41
C MET A 416 12.30 9.22 -21.93
N PRO A 417 12.09 10.24 -21.07
CA PRO A 417 12.19 10.04 -19.62
C PRO A 417 11.12 9.05 -19.16
N SER A 418 11.35 8.39 -18.03
CA SER A 418 10.42 7.38 -17.54
C SER A 418 10.43 7.25 -16.03
N LEU A 419 9.39 6.64 -15.48
CA LEU A 419 9.32 6.18 -14.11
C LEU A 419 9.57 4.68 -14.10
N ARG A 420 10.50 4.22 -13.26
CA ARG A 420 10.68 2.81 -12.94
C ARG A 420 9.85 2.48 -11.70
N LEU A 421 8.93 1.53 -11.85
CA LEU A 421 8.04 1.05 -10.80
C LEU A 421 8.54 -0.32 -10.35
N ALA A 422 9.22 -0.36 -9.19
CA ALA A 422 9.73 -1.59 -8.63
C ALA A 422 8.64 -2.29 -7.80
N PRO A 423 8.45 -3.62 -7.96
CA PRO A 423 7.54 -4.36 -7.10
C PRO A 423 7.97 -4.25 -5.64
N ALA A 424 6.97 -4.04 -4.80
CA ALA A 424 7.05 -4.01 -3.35
C ALA A 424 7.41 -5.37 -2.74
N ALA A 425 6.85 -6.44 -3.31
CA ALA A 425 7.07 -7.82 -2.88
C ALA A 425 8.20 -8.49 -3.69
N LYS A 426 8.78 -9.56 -3.13
CA LYS A 426 9.71 -10.43 -3.88
C LYS A 426 9.02 -10.96 -5.15
N PRO A 427 9.64 -10.83 -6.34
CA PRO A 427 9.09 -11.37 -7.58
C PRO A 427 8.77 -12.87 -7.46
N VAL A 428 7.60 -13.28 -7.94
CA VAL A 428 7.19 -14.69 -7.96
C VAL A 428 7.12 -15.17 -9.40
N PRO A 429 8.06 -16.01 -9.87
CA PRO A 429 8.06 -16.49 -11.26
C PRO A 429 6.77 -17.24 -11.64
N LEU A 430 6.28 -17.03 -12.86
CA LEU A 430 5.18 -17.83 -13.40
C LEU A 430 5.57 -19.31 -13.46
N ARG A 431 4.69 -20.18 -12.97
CA ARG A 431 4.92 -21.63 -12.99
C ARG A 431 4.66 -22.20 -14.37
N THR A 432 5.58 -23.00 -14.89
CA THR A 432 5.39 -23.76 -16.13
C THR A 432 4.52 -24.99 -15.89
N ALA A 433 3.62 -25.30 -16.83
CA ALA A 433 2.85 -26.54 -16.81
C ALA A 433 3.76 -27.75 -17.06
N GLY A 434 3.41 -28.93 -16.50
CA GLY A 434 4.22 -30.14 -16.66
C GLY A 434 4.28 -30.71 -18.09
N ARG A 435 3.41 -30.25 -19.00
CA ARG A 435 3.39 -30.61 -20.42
C ARG A 435 3.07 -29.37 -21.27
N PRO A 436 4.04 -28.48 -21.52
CA PRO A 436 3.84 -27.37 -22.46
C PRO A 436 3.70 -27.92 -23.89
N PHE A 437 2.90 -27.26 -24.73
CA PHE A 437 2.75 -27.66 -26.12
C PHE A 437 3.66 -26.84 -27.03
N ASP A 438 4.11 -27.46 -28.10
CA ASP A 438 4.95 -26.84 -29.11
C ASP A 438 4.08 -26.09 -30.13
N VAL A 439 4.19 -24.76 -30.13
CA VAL A 439 3.42 -23.88 -31.02
C VAL A 439 3.68 -24.17 -32.50
N ASP A 440 4.88 -24.60 -32.87
CA ASP A 440 5.24 -24.84 -34.27
C ASP A 440 4.62 -26.13 -34.84
N LYS A 441 4.06 -26.99 -33.97
CA LYS A 441 3.33 -28.20 -34.37
C LYS A 441 1.84 -27.95 -34.60
N ILE A 442 1.30 -26.82 -34.19
CA ILE A 442 -0.11 -26.48 -34.38
C ILE A 442 -0.34 -26.11 -35.84
N LYS A 443 -1.23 -26.84 -36.52
CA LYS A 443 -1.65 -26.57 -37.90
C LYS A 443 -2.99 -25.87 -37.94
N LEU A 444 -3.12 -24.91 -38.86
CA LEU A 444 -4.32 -24.10 -39.07
C LEU A 444 -4.33 -23.54 -40.49
N ASN A 445 -5.50 -23.06 -40.92
CA ASN A 445 -5.62 -22.37 -42.20
C ASN A 445 -5.28 -20.89 -42.01
N ASP A 446 -4.42 -20.35 -42.87
CA ASP A 446 -4.13 -18.92 -42.98
C ASP A 446 -5.42 -18.21 -43.47
N PRO A 447 -5.97 -17.25 -42.71
CA PRO A 447 -7.21 -16.59 -43.11
C PRO A 447 -7.05 -15.70 -44.35
N LEU A 448 -5.82 -15.36 -44.77
CA LEU A 448 -5.58 -14.49 -45.91
C LEU A 448 -5.56 -15.24 -47.25
N ASP A 449 -5.10 -16.48 -47.26
CA ASP A 449 -4.96 -17.28 -48.49
C ASP A 449 -5.62 -18.67 -48.43
N GLY A 450 -6.15 -19.07 -47.27
CA GLY A 450 -6.83 -20.35 -47.05
C GLY A 450 -5.90 -21.56 -46.91
N SER A 451 -4.58 -21.39 -47.07
CA SER A 451 -3.62 -22.50 -47.06
C SER A 451 -3.41 -23.06 -45.67
N ALA A 452 -3.21 -24.38 -45.57
CA ALA A 452 -2.75 -25.00 -44.34
C ALA A 452 -1.30 -24.58 -44.02
N ARG A 453 -1.09 -23.99 -42.85
CA ARG A 453 0.20 -23.50 -42.32
C ARG A 453 0.38 -23.96 -40.89
N ASN A 454 1.61 -23.88 -40.39
CA ASN A 454 1.84 -23.99 -38.95
C ASN A 454 1.67 -22.61 -38.27
N LEU A 455 1.49 -22.61 -36.96
CA LEU A 455 1.29 -21.37 -36.20
C LEU A 455 2.52 -20.47 -36.21
N GLY A 456 3.72 -21.06 -36.19
CA GLY A 456 4.98 -20.33 -36.33
C GLY A 456 5.02 -19.45 -37.58
N PHE A 457 4.54 -19.95 -38.72
CA PHE A 457 4.47 -19.19 -39.97
C PHE A 457 3.60 -17.94 -39.83
N LEU A 458 2.40 -18.04 -39.22
CA LEU A 458 1.55 -16.87 -39.03
C LEU A 458 2.16 -15.87 -38.05
N LEU A 459 2.76 -16.36 -36.96
CA LEU A 459 3.47 -15.53 -35.98
C LEU A 459 4.59 -14.73 -36.66
N ASP A 460 5.45 -15.39 -37.44
CA ASP A 460 6.63 -14.76 -38.01
C ASP A 460 6.28 -13.90 -39.25
N SER A 461 5.42 -14.40 -40.15
CA SER A 461 5.19 -13.80 -41.48
C SER A 461 3.96 -12.90 -41.58
N ARG A 462 2.91 -13.14 -40.78
CA ARG A 462 1.66 -12.35 -40.84
C ARG A 462 1.56 -11.35 -39.71
N LEU A 463 1.92 -11.77 -38.49
CA LEU A 463 1.83 -10.93 -37.30
C LEU A 463 3.13 -10.21 -36.99
N GLN A 464 4.27 -10.70 -37.48
CA GLN A 464 5.60 -10.21 -37.12
C GLN A 464 5.77 -10.17 -35.58
N ALA A 465 5.44 -11.29 -34.95
CA ALA A 465 5.49 -11.47 -33.51
C ALA A 465 6.94 -11.47 -33.00
N ASP A 466 7.19 -10.67 -31.98
CA ASP A 466 8.44 -10.65 -31.23
C ASP A 466 8.35 -11.54 -29.98
N GLY A 467 7.15 -11.75 -29.45
CA GLY A 467 6.94 -12.63 -28.30
C GLY A 467 5.52 -13.16 -28.21
N LEU A 468 5.37 -14.38 -27.70
CA LEU A 468 4.11 -15.05 -27.42
C LEU A 468 4.18 -15.69 -26.03
N LEU A 469 3.14 -15.52 -25.24
CA LEU A 469 2.95 -16.20 -23.96
C LEU A 469 1.52 -16.74 -23.89
N VAL A 470 1.38 -17.99 -23.47
CA VAL A 470 0.10 -18.66 -23.27
C VAL A 470 0.02 -19.19 -21.85
N LEU A 471 -0.96 -18.69 -21.09
CA LEU A 471 -1.25 -19.11 -19.73
C LEU A 471 -2.57 -19.89 -19.71
N GLN A 472 -2.53 -21.07 -19.12
CA GLN A 472 -3.71 -21.91 -18.90
C GLN A 472 -3.80 -22.20 -17.41
N ASN A 473 -4.90 -21.81 -16.77
CA ASN A 473 -5.08 -21.91 -15.31
C ASN A 473 -3.91 -21.29 -14.52
N GLY A 474 -3.43 -20.11 -14.96
CA GLY A 474 -2.32 -19.39 -14.32
C GLY A 474 -0.93 -20.04 -14.50
N ARG A 475 -0.79 -21.04 -15.38
CA ARG A 475 0.49 -21.71 -15.67
C ARG A 475 0.91 -21.50 -17.13
N VAL A 476 2.21 -21.32 -17.35
CA VAL A 476 2.79 -21.20 -18.70
C VAL A 476 2.68 -22.54 -19.42
N VAL A 477 1.90 -22.58 -20.51
CA VAL A 477 1.77 -23.77 -21.40
C VAL A 477 2.49 -23.61 -22.72
N ALA A 478 2.80 -22.38 -23.12
CA ALA A 478 3.72 -22.07 -24.20
C ALA A 478 4.28 -20.66 -24.00
N GLU A 479 5.55 -20.46 -24.31
CA GLU A 479 6.16 -19.13 -24.43
C GLU A 479 7.23 -19.14 -25.53
N ARG A 480 7.38 -18.02 -26.23
CA ARG A 480 8.34 -17.85 -27.32
C ARG A 480 8.80 -16.40 -27.36
N TYR A 481 10.10 -16.22 -27.53
CA TYR A 481 10.74 -14.92 -27.67
C TYR A 481 11.58 -14.93 -28.96
N ARG A 482 11.46 -13.88 -29.78
CA ARG A 482 12.10 -13.74 -31.09
C ARG A 482 12.65 -12.33 -31.26
N ASN A 483 13.41 -12.13 -32.33
CA ASN A 483 13.84 -10.80 -32.78
C ASN A 483 14.60 -9.97 -31.73
N GLY A 484 15.28 -10.63 -30.79
CA GLY A 484 16.04 -9.98 -29.73
C GLY A 484 15.25 -9.60 -28.48
N LEU A 485 13.94 -9.86 -28.43
CA LEU A 485 13.14 -9.72 -27.21
C LEU A 485 13.59 -10.79 -26.18
N ARG A 486 13.81 -10.38 -24.93
CA ARG A 486 14.07 -11.27 -23.79
C ARG A 486 12.89 -11.28 -22.83
N ALA A 487 12.92 -12.21 -21.88
CA ALA A 487 11.83 -12.35 -20.90
C ALA A 487 11.70 -11.12 -19.99
N GLU A 488 12.84 -10.51 -19.65
CA GLU A 488 12.94 -9.35 -18.75
C GLU A 488 12.71 -7.99 -19.42
N ASP A 489 12.69 -7.93 -20.76
CA ASP A 489 12.60 -6.66 -21.49
C ASP A 489 11.20 -6.04 -21.32
N GLN A 490 11.15 -4.77 -20.89
CA GLN A 490 9.89 -4.02 -20.88
C GLN A 490 9.61 -3.45 -22.27
N ARG A 491 8.46 -3.81 -22.86
CA ARG A 491 8.01 -3.27 -24.14
C ARG A 491 6.85 -2.30 -23.96
N LEU A 492 6.91 -1.17 -24.64
CA LEU A 492 5.81 -0.19 -24.69
C LEU A 492 4.52 -0.81 -25.25
N LEU A 493 3.42 -0.61 -24.54
CA LEU A 493 2.08 -1.03 -24.97
C LEU A 493 1.43 -0.04 -25.92
N LEU A 494 1.83 1.24 -25.88
CA LEU A 494 1.20 2.32 -26.63
C LEU A 494 -0.34 2.29 -26.42
N GLN A 495 -1.12 2.17 -27.49
CA GLN A 495 -2.59 2.17 -27.45
C GLN A 495 -3.18 0.93 -26.77
N ALA A 496 -2.41 -0.17 -26.61
CA ALA A 496 -2.85 -1.29 -25.78
C ALA A 496 -2.98 -0.91 -24.29
N ASN A 497 -2.50 0.25 -23.86
CA ASN A 497 -2.72 0.75 -22.50
C ASN A 497 -4.11 1.37 -22.29
N ARG A 498 -4.80 1.81 -23.36
CA ARG A 498 -6.11 2.48 -23.22
C ARG A 498 -7.15 1.65 -22.45
N PRO A 499 -7.31 0.33 -22.70
CA PRO A 499 -8.24 -0.50 -21.94
C PRO A 499 -7.87 -0.62 -20.45
N LEU A 500 -6.58 -0.54 -20.11
CA LEU A 500 -6.11 -0.53 -18.72
C LEU A 500 -6.41 0.80 -18.02
N LEU A 501 -6.29 1.94 -18.72
CA LEU A 501 -6.76 3.24 -18.20
C LEU A 501 -8.27 3.25 -17.98
N ASN A 502 -9.04 2.65 -18.89
CA ASN A 502 -10.48 2.52 -18.74
C ASN A 502 -10.85 1.64 -17.52
N LEU A 503 -10.09 0.56 -17.26
CA LEU A 503 -10.23 -0.24 -16.05
C LEU A 503 -9.95 0.60 -14.79
N LEU A 504 -8.90 1.42 -14.76
CA LEU A 504 -8.65 2.35 -13.64
C LEU A 504 -9.80 3.35 -13.46
N GLY A 505 -10.40 3.82 -14.56
CA GLY A 505 -11.58 4.67 -14.54
C GLY A 505 -12.82 3.98 -13.97
N ALA A 506 -13.05 2.71 -14.35
CA ALA A 506 -14.12 1.90 -13.77
C ALA A 506 -13.93 1.70 -12.26
N ILE A 507 -12.69 1.47 -11.81
CA ILE A 507 -12.35 1.41 -10.39
C ILE A 507 -12.63 2.75 -9.70
N ALA A 508 -12.24 3.87 -10.31
CA ALA A 508 -12.48 5.21 -9.77
C ALA A 508 -13.99 5.54 -9.66
N LEU A 509 -14.81 5.08 -10.63
CA LEU A 509 -16.28 5.17 -10.58
C LEU A 509 -16.84 4.38 -9.39
N ALA A 510 -16.43 3.13 -9.22
CA ALA A 510 -16.91 2.29 -8.12
C ALA A 510 -16.47 2.80 -6.74
N GLN A 511 -15.33 3.48 -6.66
CA GLN A 511 -14.84 4.14 -5.45
C GLN A 511 -15.48 5.51 -5.18
N GLY A 512 -16.37 5.99 -6.07
CA GLY A 512 -17.01 7.30 -5.94
C GLY A 512 -16.05 8.49 -6.13
N LYS A 513 -14.84 8.26 -6.66
CA LYS A 513 -13.84 9.32 -6.95
C LYS A 513 -14.26 10.16 -8.15
N VAL A 514 -14.95 9.53 -9.11
CA VAL A 514 -15.58 10.18 -10.25
C VAL A 514 -17.03 9.69 -10.39
N ALA A 515 -17.86 10.46 -11.07
CA ALA A 515 -19.23 10.13 -11.38
C ALA A 515 -19.43 10.12 -12.90
N ALA A 516 -20.02 9.03 -13.41
CA ALA A 516 -20.13 8.73 -14.85
C ALA A 516 -20.82 9.85 -15.66
N ASP A 517 -21.89 10.42 -15.11
CA ASP A 517 -22.75 11.42 -15.73
C ASP A 517 -22.21 12.86 -15.62
N ARG A 518 -21.14 13.08 -14.86
CA ARG A 518 -20.60 14.42 -14.62
C ARG A 518 -19.58 14.83 -15.66
N SER A 519 -19.54 16.13 -15.95
CA SER A 519 -18.53 16.72 -16.81
C SER A 519 -17.14 16.59 -16.18
N LEU A 520 -16.13 16.37 -17.03
CA LEU A 520 -14.73 16.31 -16.65
C LEU A 520 -14.23 17.56 -15.91
N LEU A 521 -14.80 18.73 -16.21
CA LEU A 521 -14.42 20.01 -15.60
C LEU A 521 -14.65 20.06 -14.08
N ARG A 522 -15.50 19.18 -13.54
CA ARG A 522 -15.67 19.03 -12.09
C ARG A 522 -14.39 18.54 -11.41
N TYR A 523 -13.58 17.77 -12.12
CA TYR A 523 -12.37 17.12 -11.62
C TYR A 523 -11.10 17.82 -12.12
N LEU A 524 -11.20 18.54 -13.25
CA LEU A 524 -10.10 19.29 -13.87
C LEU A 524 -10.44 20.80 -13.92
N PRO A 525 -10.45 21.50 -12.76
CA PRO A 525 -10.84 22.92 -12.70
C PRO A 525 -9.89 23.83 -13.49
N SER A 526 -8.64 23.41 -13.70
CA SER A 526 -7.65 24.09 -14.56
C SER A 526 -8.11 24.21 -16.02
N LEU A 527 -9.02 23.34 -16.46
CA LEU A 527 -9.58 23.35 -17.82
C LEU A 527 -10.92 24.10 -17.91
N SER A 528 -11.34 24.82 -16.87
CA SER A 528 -12.66 25.47 -16.80
C SER A 528 -12.93 26.49 -17.92
N ASN A 529 -11.88 27.06 -18.52
CA ASN A 529 -11.96 27.96 -19.66
C ASN A 529 -12.27 27.25 -21.00
N GLN A 530 -12.23 25.92 -21.04
CA GLN A 530 -12.46 25.10 -22.23
C GLN A 530 -13.95 24.75 -22.34
N GLY A 531 -14.73 25.60 -23.01
CA GLY A 531 -16.19 25.48 -23.10
C GLY A 531 -16.68 24.15 -23.66
N GLY A 532 -15.96 23.57 -24.61
CA GLY A 532 -16.27 22.30 -25.27
C GLY A 532 -16.28 21.10 -24.32
N LEU A 533 -15.48 21.11 -23.25
CA LEU A 533 -15.43 20.03 -22.27
C LEU A 533 -16.66 19.95 -21.36
N ARG A 534 -17.50 21.00 -21.32
CA ARG A 534 -18.75 21.00 -20.52
C ARG A 534 -19.69 19.87 -20.92
N ARG A 535 -19.66 19.45 -22.19
CA ARG A 535 -20.54 18.41 -22.75
C ARG A 535 -19.92 17.01 -22.73
N LEU A 536 -18.65 16.90 -22.34
CA LEU A 536 -17.95 15.64 -22.24
C LEU A 536 -18.06 15.11 -20.81
N SER A 537 -18.77 14.00 -20.64
CA SER A 537 -18.89 13.31 -19.36
C SER A 537 -17.75 12.30 -19.16
N VAL A 538 -17.52 11.91 -17.89
CA VAL A 538 -16.57 10.84 -17.55
C VAL A 538 -16.90 9.56 -18.31
N GLN A 539 -18.19 9.19 -18.38
CA GLN A 539 -18.64 7.99 -19.09
C GLN A 539 -18.27 8.02 -20.59
N ARG A 540 -18.58 9.12 -21.27
CA ARG A 540 -18.27 9.28 -22.70
C ARG A 540 -16.78 9.19 -22.98
N LEU A 541 -15.96 9.75 -22.09
CA LEU A 541 -14.52 9.60 -22.19
C LEU A 541 -14.12 8.13 -22.04
N LEU A 542 -14.59 7.42 -21.01
CA LEU A 542 -14.23 6.01 -20.77
C LEU A 542 -14.68 5.05 -21.88
N ASP A 543 -15.91 5.20 -22.36
CA ASP A 543 -16.47 4.35 -23.44
C ASP A 543 -15.60 4.44 -24.70
N ASN A 544 -15.07 5.64 -24.97
CA ASN A 544 -14.18 5.90 -26.10
C ASN A 544 -14.88 5.74 -27.46
N ASP A 545 -16.22 5.80 -27.49
CA ASP A 545 -17.06 5.64 -28.70
C ASP A 545 -17.12 6.89 -29.58
N SER A 546 -16.70 8.02 -29.02
CA SER A 546 -16.58 9.30 -29.71
C SER A 546 -15.20 9.90 -29.47
N ALA A 547 -14.73 10.73 -30.38
CA ALA A 547 -13.44 11.41 -30.25
C ALA A 547 -13.55 12.86 -30.69
N THR A 548 -12.65 13.67 -30.15
CA THR A 548 -12.38 15.00 -30.68
C THR A 548 -11.76 14.86 -32.07
N ASN A 549 -12.23 15.66 -33.03
CA ASN A 549 -11.66 15.69 -34.38
C ASN A 549 -10.35 16.50 -34.39
N TRP A 550 -9.21 15.80 -34.35
CA TRP A 550 -7.87 16.40 -34.34
C TRP A 550 -7.26 16.47 -35.75
N SER A 551 -6.69 17.63 -36.10
CA SER A 551 -5.92 17.75 -37.34
C SER A 551 -4.56 17.04 -37.23
N ASN A 552 -3.93 16.73 -38.36
CA ASN A 552 -2.60 16.14 -38.38
C ASN A 552 -1.55 17.04 -37.73
N GLU A 553 -1.65 18.35 -37.90
CA GLU A 553 -0.76 19.34 -37.27
C GLU A 553 -0.93 19.34 -35.75
N GLU A 554 -2.15 19.19 -35.26
CA GLU A 554 -2.42 19.15 -33.82
C GLU A 554 -1.93 17.84 -33.19
N LEU A 555 -2.12 16.71 -33.87
CA LEU A 555 -1.55 15.43 -33.45
C LEU A 555 -0.01 15.47 -33.46
N ALA A 556 0.61 16.15 -34.42
CA ALA A 556 2.05 16.37 -34.42
C ALA A 556 2.49 17.24 -33.23
N SER A 557 1.81 18.36 -33.00
CA SER A 557 2.09 19.26 -31.88
C SER A 557 1.89 18.59 -30.51
N TRP A 558 0.87 17.73 -30.38
CA TRP A 558 0.63 16.93 -29.18
C TRP A 558 1.77 15.94 -28.93
N ARG A 559 2.24 15.25 -29.98
CA ARG A 559 3.40 14.33 -29.88
C ARG A 559 4.67 15.04 -29.46
N GLU A 560 4.89 16.26 -29.95
CA GLU A 560 6.04 17.10 -29.55
C GLU A 560 5.96 17.49 -28.07
N ALA A 561 4.77 17.91 -27.59
CA ALA A 561 4.58 18.29 -26.18
C ALA A 561 4.68 17.11 -25.21
N ALA A 562 4.17 15.94 -25.62
CA ALA A 562 4.33 14.68 -24.89
C ALA A 562 5.77 14.12 -24.98
N GLY A 563 6.63 14.66 -25.85
CA GLY A 563 8.00 14.18 -26.02
C GLY A 563 8.13 12.87 -26.81
N TRP A 564 7.10 12.45 -27.55
CA TRP A 564 7.19 11.30 -28.47
C TRP A 564 8.08 11.61 -29.68
N THR A 565 8.12 12.88 -30.08
CA THR A 565 8.96 13.42 -31.14
C THR A 565 9.81 14.56 -30.58
N LYS A 566 10.76 15.08 -31.38
CA LYS A 566 11.67 16.14 -30.92
C LYS A 566 10.87 17.29 -30.29
N SER A 567 11.29 17.72 -29.10
CA SER A 567 10.56 18.69 -28.29
C SER A 567 10.28 19.98 -29.06
N GLY A 568 9.01 20.38 -29.04
CA GLY A 568 8.52 21.60 -29.67
C GLY A 568 8.57 22.80 -28.73
N ARG A 569 7.76 23.83 -29.03
CA ARG A 569 7.68 25.06 -28.22
C ARG A 569 6.85 24.93 -26.94
N ILE A 570 6.03 23.89 -26.83
CA ILE A 570 5.12 23.67 -25.70
C ILE A 570 5.86 22.82 -24.66
N PRO A 571 5.89 23.24 -23.37
CA PRO A 571 6.81 22.65 -22.38
C PRO A 571 6.43 21.22 -21.96
N ASP A 572 5.14 20.93 -21.88
CA ASP A 572 4.63 19.67 -21.31
C ASP A 572 3.22 19.33 -21.83
N ILE A 573 2.77 18.11 -21.53
CA ILE A 573 1.49 17.60 -22.02
C ILE A 573 0.30 18.36 -21.42
N ARG A 574 0.35 18.78 -20.15
CA ARG A 574 -0.75 19.51 -19.50
C ARG A 574 -0.89 20.92 -20.07
N ALA A 575 0.22 21.60 -20.37
CA ALA A 575 0.23 22.87 -21.07
C ALA A 575 -0.39 22.75 -22.47
N TRP A 576 -0.11 21.66 -23.19
CA TRP A 576 -0.75 21.40 -24.47
C TRP A 576 -2.27 21.22 -24.34
N LEU A 577 -2.71 20.36 -23.41
CA LEU A 577 -4.12 20.05 -23.16
C LEU A 577 -4.91 21.25 -22.61
N SER A 578 -4.25 22.19 -21.95
CA SER A 578 -4.89 23.36 -21.32
C SER A 578 -4.97 24.60 -22.21
N ALA A 579 -4.31 24.59 -23.37
CA ALA A 579 -4.28 25.76 -24.25
C ALA A 579 -5.68 26.19 -24.69
N ASP A 580 -5.93 27.51 -24.72
CA ASP A 580 -7.25 28.07 -25.00
C ASP A 580 -7.86 27.56 -26.31
N GLY A 581 -9.15 27.21 -26.26
CA GLY A 581 -9.92 26.75 -27.41
C GLY A 581 -9.57 25.34 -27.91
N ARG A 582 -8.64 24.62 -27.27
CA ARG A 582 -8.18 23.29 -27.72
C ARG A 582 -9.32 22.27 -27.85
N TRP A 583 -10.27 22.35 -26.93
CA TRP A 583 -11.40 21.41 -26.85
C TRP A 583 -12.71 21.99 -27.39
N ASP A 584 -12.72 23.21 -27.93
CA ASP A 584 -13.90 23.85 -28.50
C ASP A 584 -14.18 23.32 -29.92
N LYS A 585 -14.37 22.00 -30.00
CA LYS A 585 -14.47 21.25 -31.25
C LYS A 585 -15.65 20.30 -31.26
N PRO A 586 -16.12 19.89 -32.46
CA PRO A 586 -17.10 18.82 -32.57
C PRO A 586 -16.57 17.52 -31.96
N PHE A 587 -17.44 16.86 -31.19
CA PHE A 587 -17.23 15.50 -30.71
C PHE A 587 -18.03 14.57 -31.62
N GLU A 588 -17.35 13.77 -32.42
CA GLU A 588 -17.98 12.94 -33.45
C GLU A 588 -17.93 11.46 -33.04
N GLU A 589 -18.95 10.70 -33.44
CA GLU A 589 -18.93 9.24 -33.32
C GLU A 589 -17.76 8.67 -34.12
N ARG A 590 -17.04 7.70 -33.54
CA ARG A 590 -15.91 7.10 -34.23
C ARG A 590 -16.37 6.28 -35.41
N GLN A 591 -15.84 6.62 -36.58
CA GLN A 591 -16.02 5.85 -37.80
C GLN A 591 -15.00 4.70 -37.91
N THR A 592 -13.87 4.77 -37.20
CA THR A 592 -12.79 3.78 -37.27
C THR A 592 -12.92 2.73 -36.18
N THR A 593 -12.65 1.48 -36.52
CA THR A 593 -12.64 0.39 -35.54
C THR A 593 -11.33 0.28 -34.76
N ALA A 594 -10.25 0.95 -35.18
CA ALA A 594 -8.97 0.95 -34.46
C ALA A 594 -9.00 1.92 -33.27
N LEU A 595 -8.14 1.70 -32.28
CA LEU A 595 -7.88 2.68 -31.20
C LEU A 595 -6.83 3.69 -31.68
N PRO A 596 -7.20 4.92 -32.08
CA PRO A 596 -6.22 5.95 -32.41
C PRO A 596 -5.50 6.38 -31.13
N ALA A 597 -4.20 6.64 -31.21
CA ALA A 597 -3.54 7.44 -30.17
C ALA A 597 -3.93 8.90 -30.35
N GLY A 598 -4.34 9.55 -29.27
CA GLY A 598 -4.62 10.98 -29.31
C GLY A 598 -4.74 11.64 -27.94
N PRO A 599 -4.92 12.97 -27.95
CA PRO A 599 -5.01 13.79 -26.75
C PRO A 599 -6.10 13.37 -25.75
N ASP A 600 -7.19 12.75 -26.22
CA ASP A 600 -8.27 12.24 -25.37
C ASP A 600 -7.77 11.15 -24.39
N ASP A 601 -6.70 10.43 -24.73
CA ASP A 601 -6.06 9.44 -23.85
C ASP A 601 -5.30 10.11 -22.71
N ASP A 602 -4.52 11.16 -22.99
CA ASP A 602 -3.81 11.92 -21.96
C ASP A 602 -4.76 12.76 -21.10
N LEU A 603 -5.90 13.20 -21.65
CA LEU A 603 -6.97 13.81 -20.86
C LEU A 603 -7.55 12.80 -19.85
N LEU A 604 -7.73 11.53 -20.24
CA LEU A 604 -8.15 10.47 -19.32
C LEU A 604 -7.09 10.20 -18.25
N ALA A 605 -5.82 10.11 -18.64
CA ALA A 605 -4.71 9.97 -17.69
C ALA A 605 -4.70 11.09 -16.65
N TRP A 606 -4.88 12.34 -17.08
CA TRP A 606 -4.95 13.51 -16.19
C TRP A 606 -6.16 13.45 -15.26
N LEU A 607 -7.35 13.13 -15.79
CA LEU A 607 -8.56 12.93 -14.98
C LEU A 607 -8.33 11.91 -13.86
N LEU A 608 -7.73 10.77 -14.17
CA LEU A 608 -7.50 9.69 -13.21
C LEU A 608 -6.54 10.11 -12.09
N ALA A 609 -5.47 10.83 -12.44
CA ALA A 609 -4.51 11.35 -11.47
C ALA A 609 -5.16 12.38 -10.52
N GLU A 610 -5.87 13.38 -11.06
CA GLU A 610 -6.48 14.45 -10.24
C GLU A 610 -7.63 13.94 -9.38
N SER A 611 -8.53 13.12 -9.96
CA SER A 611 -9.66 12.55 -9.21
C SER A 611 -9.22 11.60 -8.10
N SER A 612 -8.06 10.96 -8.26
CA SER A 612 -7.47 10.09 -7.23
C SER A 612 -6.51 10.81 -6.29
N LYS A 613 -6.20 12.09 -6.54
CA LYS A 613 -5.24 12.90 -5.79
C LYS A 613 -3.85 12.24 -5.66
N GLN A 614 -3.42 11.53 -6.68
CA GLN A 614 -2.13 10.84 -6.71
C GLN A 614 -1.64 10.66 -8.17
N PRO A 615 -0.33 10.50 -8.40
CA PRO A 615 0.21 10.23 -9.74
C PRO A 615 -0.39 8.98 -10.38
N LEU A 616 -0.46 8.95 -11.72
CA LEU A 616 -1.06 7.84 -12.45
C LEU A 616 -0.31 6.53 -12.21
N SER A 617 1.02 6.61 -12.15
CA SER A 617 1.91 5.49 -11.83
C SER A 617 1.58 4.88 -10.45
N GLN A 618 1.39 5.73 -9.44
CA GLN A 618 1.01 5.32 -8.09
C GLN A 618 -0.38 4.67 -8.09
N LEU A 619 -1.35 5.25 -8.81
CA LEU A 619 -2.69 4.67 -8.97
C LEU A 619 -2.64 3.28 -9.62
N PHE A 620 -1.89 3.13 -10.71
CA PHE A 620 -1.69 1.84 -11.36
C PHE A 620 -1.05 0.82 -10.42
N CYS A 621 -0.02 1.25 -9.67
CA CYS A 621 0.67 0.46 -8.67
C CYS A 621 -0.28 -0.12 -7.60
N GLU A 622 -1.10 0.74 -7.00
CA GLU A 622 -2.01 0.39 -5.92
C GLU A 622 -3.23 -0.42 -6.37
N GLN A 623 -3.75 -0.14 -7.57
CA GLN A 623 -4.98 -0.77 -8.05
C GLN A 623 -4.70 -2.07 -8.82
N LEU A 624 -3.62 -2.14 -9.59
CA LEU A 624 -3.33 -3.25 -10.50
C LEU A 624 -2.01 -3.97 -10.17
N LEU A 625 -0.89 -3.25 -10.06
CA LEU A 625 0.44 -3.88 -9.98
C LEU A 625 0.68 -4.67 -8.70
N SER A 626 0.23 -4.15 -7.55
CA SER A 626 0.33 -4.83 -6.25
C SER A 626 -0.37 -6.19 -6.20
N ARG A 627 -1.28 -6.45 -7.15
CA ARG A 627 -2.05 -7.70 -7.25
C ARG A 627 -1.43 -8.71 -8.19
N THR A 628 -0.65 -8.25 -9.16
CA THR A 628 -0.04 -9.14 -10.15
C THR A 628 1.28 -9.72 -9.66
N ASN A 629 1.96 -9.11 -8.68
CA ASN A 629 3.31 -9.51 -8.25
C ASN A 629 4.25 -9.66 -9.46
N PRO A 630 4.56 -8.54 -10.15
CA PRO A 630 5.27 -8.60 -11.41
C PRO A 630 6.66 -9.24 -11.23
N GLU A 631 7.12 -9.95 -12.26
CA GLU A 631 8.44 -10.59 -12.29
C GLU A 631 9.55 -9.55 -12.47
N HIS A 632 9.26 -8.50 -13.24
CA HIS A 632 10.20 -7.47 -13.61
C HIS A 632 9.67 -6.08 -13.22
N PRO A 633 10.56 -5.10 -13.02
CA PRO A 633 10.14 -3.71 -12.87
C PRO A 633 9.29 -3.27 -14.05
N VAL A 634 8.27 -2.47 -13.79
CA VAL A 634 7.45 -1.82 -14.81
C VAL A 634 8.04 -0.47 -15.15
N ARG A 635 7.89 0.00 -16.38
CA ARG A 635 8.26 1.37 -16.76
C ARG A 635 7.06 2.16 -17.25
N TRP A 636 7.07 3.46 -17.02
CA TRP A 636 6.06 4.38 -17.54
C TRP A 636 6.72 5.61 -18.13
N MET A 637 6.58 5.83 -19.45
CA MET A 637 7.18 7.00 -20.11
C MET A 637 6.49 8.28 -19.66
N THR A 638 7.29 9.33 -19.47
CA THR A 638 6.82 10.65 -19.09
C THR A 638 7.16 11.68 -20.15
N ASP A 639 6.55 12.85 -20.06
CA ASP A 639 7.08 14.03 -20.72
C ASP A 639 8.32 14.59 -19.99
N SER A 640 8.81 15.74 -20.46
CA SER A 640 10.00 16.40 -19.92
C SER A 640 9.86 16.86 -18.45
N GLN A 641 8.64 17.00 -17.96
CA GLN A 641 8.32 17.43 -16.59
C GLN A 641 8.00 16.26 -15.66
N GLY A 642 8.11 15.02 -16.16
CA GLY A 642 7.82 13.82 -15.37
C GLY A 642 6.34 13.44 -15.31
N ILE A 643 5.48 14.03 -16.16
CA ILE A 643 4.06 13.72 -16.22
C ILE A 643 3.86 12.42 -17.02
N GLU A 644 3.15 11.45 -16.45
CA GLU A 644 2.93 10.15 -17.09
C GLU A 644 2.04 10.26 -18.34
N LEU A 645 2.50 9.64 -19.44
CA LEU A 645 1.79 9.64 -20.71
C LEU A 645 0.84 8.44 -20.82
N ALA A 646 -0.32 8.62 -21.40
CA ALA A 646 -1.33 7.57 -21.54
C ALA A 646 -0.83 6.37 -22.36
N GLY A 647 0.02 6.59 -23.36
CA GLY A 647 0.67 5.52 -24.14
C GLY A 647 1.98 4.98 -23.55
N GLY A 648 2.41 5.49 -22.38
CA GLY A 648 3.76 5.30 -21.85
C GLY A 648 4.02 4.00 -21.10
N LEU A 649 3.01 3.19 -20.81
CA LEU A 649 3.19 1.97 -20.02
C LEU A 649 4.01 0.92 -20.79
N ALA A 650 5.07 0.40 -20.16
CA ALA A 650 5.90 -0.67 -20.68
C ALA A 650 6.00 -1.84 -19.68
N LEU A 651 5.78 -3.05 -20.17
CA LEU A 651 5.74 -4.27 -19.35
C LEU A 651 6.58 -5.38 -19.97
N SER A 652 7.02 -6.32 -19.14
CA SER A 652 7.50 -7.61 -19.66
C SER A 652 6.32 -8.40 -20.26
N LEU A 653 6.59 -9.30 -21.19
CA LEU A 653 5.54 -10.13 -21.80
C LEU A 653 4.80 -10.98 -20.75
N ARG A 654 5.51 -11.46 -19.73
CA ARG A 654 4.94 -12.20 -18.61
C ARG A 654 4.03 -11.34 -17.76
N ASP A 655 4.44 -10.12 -17.43
CA ASP A 655 3.64 -9.19 -16.63
C ASP A 655 2.42 -8.68 -17.40
N PHE A 656 2.51 -8.54 -18.72
CA PHE A 656 1.35 -8.27 -19.56
C PHE A 656 0.36 -9.44 -19.55
N GLY A 657 0.83 -10.69 -19.59
CA GLY A 657 0.01 -11.88 -19.37
C GLY A 657 -0.64 -11.93 -17.97
N ARG A 658 0.08 -11.51 -16.92
CA ARG A 658 -0.46 -11.43 -15.56
C ARG A 658 -1.62 -10.46 -15.42
N LEU A 659 -1.63 -9.34 -16.16
CA LEU A 659 -2.79 -8.44 -16.18
C LEU A 659 -4.04 -9.14 -16.73
N GLY A 660 -3.88 -10.01 -17.73
CA GLY A 660 -4.98 -10.84 -18.24
C GLY A 660 -5.44 -11.87 -17.21
N GLN A 661 -4.50 -12.47 -16.49
CA GLN A 661 -4.79 -13.40 -15.40
C GLN A 661 -5.54 -12.71 -14.25
N LEU A 662 -5.20 -11.47 -13.92
CA LEU A 662 -5.90 -10.65 -12.92
C LEU A 662 -7.38 -10.44 -13.29
N LEU A 663 -7.66 -10.11 -14.55
CA LEU A 663 -9.03 -9.94 -15.05
C LEU A 663 -9.82 -11.26 -14.97
N LEU A 664 -9.20 -12.36 -15.40
CA LEU A 664 -9.79 -13.70 -15.34
C LEU A 664 -10.15 -14.09 -13.89
N GLU A 665 -9.24 -13.85 -12.93
CA GLU A 665 -9.45 -14.16 -11.52
C GLU A 665 -10.54 -13.32 -10.87
N ALA A 666 -10.69 -12.06 -11.28
CA ALA A 666 -11.72 -11.16 -10.81
C ALA A 666 -13.15 -11.70 -11.07
N ARG A 667 -13.35 -12.54 -12.09
CA ARG A 667 -14.63 -13.24 -12.34
C ARG A 667 -14.92 -14.35 -11.33
N SER A 668 -13.89 -15.07 -10.89
CA SER A 668 -14.03 -16.27 -10.04
C SER A 668 -13.96 -15.98 -8.53
N SER A 669 -13.52 -14.77 -8.16
CA SER A 669 -13.36 -14.40 -6.76
C SER A 669 -14.71 -14.13 -6.09
N ARG A 670 -15.08 -14.94 -5.08
CA ARG A 670 -16.13 -14.58 -4.11
C ARG A 670 -15.68 -13.43 -3.17
N SER A 671 -14.39 -13.10 -3.16
CA SER A 671 -13.86 -11.97 -2.39
C SER A 671 -14.10 -10.67 -3.16
N ARG A 672 -14.51 -9.62 -2.43
CA ARG A 672 -14.68 -8.23 -2.87
C ARG A 672 -13.44 -7.76 -3.67
N GLY A 673 -13.36 -8.06 -4.96
CA GLY A 673 -12.29 -7.58 -5.83
C GLY A 673 -12.33 -6.04 -5.89
N ARG A 674 -11.16 -5.37 -5.90
CA ARG A 674 -11.12 -3.91 -6.19
C ARG A 674 -11.51 -3.62 -7.64
N ILE A 675 -11.46 -4.61 -8.53
CA ILE A 675 -12.07 -4.51 -9.86
C ILE A 675 -13.58 -4.65 -9.69
N PRO A 676 -14.38 -3.66 -10.15
CA PRO A 676 -15.82 -3.69 -9.94
C PRO A 676 -16.48 -4.88 -10.65
N GLY A 677 -17.37 -5.59 -9.96
CA GLY A 677 -18.10 -6.74 -10.53
C GLY A 677 -18.83 -6.39 -11.83
N TRP A 678 -19.49 -5.23 -11.87
CA TRP A 678 -20.18 -4.74 -13.07
C TRP A 678 -19.25 -4.58 -14.28
N PHE A 679 -17.96 -4.27 -14.07
CA PHE A 679 -17.00 -4.12 -15.15
C PHE A 679 -16.65 -5.49 -15.73
N ILE A 680 -16.42 -6.50 -14.88
CA ILE A 680 -16.21 -7.89 -15.32
C ILE A 680 -17.46 -8.44 -16.01
N GLU A 681 -18.64 -8.18 -15.45
CA GLU A 681 -19.92 -8.52 -16.09
C GLU A 681 -20.01 -7.88 -17.47
N THR A 682 -19.66 -6.61 -17.59
CA THR A 682 -19.61 -5.89 -18.87
C THR A 682 -18.65 -6.60 -19.84
N LEU A 683 -17.43 -6.96 -19.41
CA LEU A 683 -16.44 -7.70 -20.21
C LEU A 683 -16.96 -9.08 -20.67
N THR A 684 -17.71 -9.77 -19.83
CA THR A 684 -18.25 -11.10 -20.13
C THR A 684 -19.60 -11.08 -20.85
N ALA A 685 -20.28 -9.93 -20.87
CA ALA A 685 -21.59 -9.80 -21.50
C ALA A 685 -21.51 -10.12 -23.00
N SER A 686 -22.52 -10.83 -23.48
CA SER A 686 -22.65 -11.12 -24.90
C SER A 686 -22.64 -9.83 -25.72
N ALA A 687 -21.94 -9.87 -26.85
CA ALA A 687 -22.00 -8.78 -27.79
C ALA A 687 -23.43 -8.63 -28.35
N GLY A 688 -23.88 -7.40 -28.52
CA GLY A 688 -25.25 -7.08 -28.91
C GLY A 688 -25.58 -7.53 -30.33
N ILE A 689 -26.81 -7.99 -30.59
CA ILE A 689 -27.26 -8.41 -31.93
C ILE A 689 -27.21 -7.26 -32.96
N ARG A 690 -27.16 -6.01 -32.48
CA ARG A 690 -27.09 -4.77 -33.29
C ARG A 690 -25.74 -4.03 -33.19
N SER A 691 -24.72 -4.59 -32.54
CA SER A 691 -23.42 -3.91 -32.41
C SER A 691 -22.62 -3.96 -33.73
N GLY A 692 -21.82 -2.91 -33.97
CA GLY A 692 -21.08 -2.71 -35.21
C GLY A 692 -20.11 -3.86 -35.50
N GLN A 693 -19.93 -4.21 -36.78
CA GLN A 693 -18.94 -5.19 -37.19
C GLN A 693 -17.54 -4.59 -37.09
N ILE A 694 -16.62 -5.25 -36.39
CA ILE A 694 -15.18 -5.00 -36.53
C ILE A 694 -14.68 -5.83 -37.73
N PRO A 695 -14.30 -5.20 -38.86
CA PRO A 695 -13.86 -5.94 -40.04
C PRO A 695 -12.65 -6.83 -39.74
N GLY A 696 -12.70 -8.08 -40.20
CA GLY A 696 -11.67 -9.08 -39.97
C GLY A 696 -11.95 -9.99 -38.78
N LEU A 697 -12.85 -9.63 -37.86
CA LEU A 697 -13.27 -10.49 -36.76
C LEU A 697 -14.63 -11.14 -37.03
N ALA A 698 -14.94 -12.20 -36.29
CA ALA A 698 -16.23 -12.87 -36.35
C ALA A 698 -17.40 -11.90 -36.15
N ARG A 699 -18.52 -12.19 -36.84
CA ARG A 699 -19.75 -11.38 -36.76
C ARG A 699 -20.22 -11.24 -35.31
N GLY A 700 -20.57 -10.01 -34.94
CA GLY A 700 -20.95 -9.65 -33.58
C GLY A 700 -19.77 -9.21 -32.71
N SER A 701 -18.54 -9.14 -33.23
CA SER A 701 -17.44 -8.56 -32.47
C SER A 701 -17.58 -7.04 -32.37
N GLU A 702 -17.45 -6.47 -31.17
CA GLU A 702 -17.60 -5.03 -30.89
C GLU A 702 -16.57 -4.53 -29.87
N ARG A 703 -16.38 -3.22 -29.74
CA ARG A 703 -15.53 -2.64 -28.69
C ARG A 703 -16.38 -2.03 -27.57
N ARG A 704 -15.96 -2.24 -26.32
CA ARG A 704 -16.50 -1.56 -25.13
C ARG A 704 -15.38 -1.29 -24.16
N TYR A 705 -15.26 -0.07 -23.65
CA TYR A 705 -14.15 0.34 -22.78
C TYR A 705 -12.77 0.01 -23.37
N GLY A 706 -12.63 0.05 -24.69
CA GLY A 706 -11.40 -0.30 -25.41
C GLY A 706 -11.11 -1.80 -25.55
N PHE A 707 -11.84 -2.68 -24.87
CA PHE A 707 -11.78 -4.12 -25.07
C PHE A 707 -12.61 -4.54 -26.28
N ILE A 708 -12.08 -5.45 -27.10
CA ILE A 708 -12.80 -6.15 -28.15
C ILE A 708 -13.52 -7.34 -27.52
N HIS A 709 -14.85 -7.32 -27.60
CA HIS A 709 -15.70 -8.48 -27.33
C HIS A 709 -15.76 -9.32 -28.58
N LEU A 710 -15.39 -10.60 -28.49
CA LEU A 710 -15.32 -11.45 -29.66
C LEU A 710 -16.67 -12.12 -29.93
N GLY A 711 -17.15 -12.01 -31.17
CA GLY A 711 -18.31 -12.73 -31.65
C GLY A 711 -18.10 -14.25 -31.67
N GLY A 712 -19.19 -15.03 -31.57
CA GLY A 712 -19.15 -16.49 -31.50
C GLY A 712 -19.33 -17.01 -30.06
N GLU A 713 -18.40 -17.86 -29.60
CA GLU A 713 -18.41 -18.38 -28.21
C GLU A 713 -18.38 -17.23 -27.19
N PRO A 714 -19.16 -17.30 -26.09
CA PRO A 714 -19.31 -16.23 -25.11
C PRO A 714 -18.05 -16.04 -24.26
N ASN A 715 -18.02 -14.98 -23.44
CA ASN A 715 -17.01 -14.75 -22.40
C ASN A 715 -15.55 -14.72 -22.92
N ARG A 716 -15.35 -14.14 -24.12
CA ARG A 716 -14.02 -13.95 -24.72
C ARG A 716 -13.82 -12.48 -25.05
N VAL A 717 -12.71 -11.93 -24.57
CA VAL A 717 -12.32 -10.55 -24.83
C VAL A 717 -10.87 -10.49 -25.26
N ALA A 718 -10.52 -9.43 -25.99
CA ALA A 718 -9.15 -9.11 -26.31
C ALA A 718 -8.93 -7.61 -26.18
N LEU A 719 -7.72 -7.20 -25.87
CA LEU A 719 -7.24 -5.85 -26.19
C LEU A 719 -6.20 -5.96 -27.29
N VAL A 720 -6.29 -5.06 -28.27
CA VAL A 720 -5.41 -4.99 -29.42
C VAL A 720 -4.92 -3.56 -29.52
N GLY A 721 -3.60 -3.38 -29.38
CA GLY A 721 -2.93 -2.11 -29.58
C GLY A 721 -2.33 -1.99 -30.98
N ALA A 722 -1.67 -0.86 -31.24
CA ALA A 722 -0.99 -0.67 -32.50
C ALA A 722 0.07 -1.75 -32.74
N HIS A 723 0.36 -1.99 -34.01
CA HIS A 723 1.42 -2.89 -34.47
C HIS A 723 1.21 -4.35 -34.09
N GLY A 724 -0.01 -4.73 -33.69
CA GLY A 724 -0.44 -6.11 -33.47
C GLY A 724 -0.20 -6.66 -32.06
N SER A 725 0.31 -5.85 -31.14
CA SER A 725 0.43 -6.28 -29.74
C SER A 725 -0.96 -6.49 -29.15
N SER A 726 -1.18 -7.63 -28.49
CA SER A 726 -2.51 -8.01 -28.02
C SER A 726 -2.49 -8.87 -26.76
N LEU A 727 -3.58 -8.81 -26.01
CA LEU A 727 -3.84 -9.68 -24.86
C LEU A 727 -5.27 -10.22 -24.98
N TYR A 728 -5.37 -11.53 -25.18
CA TYR A 728 -6.62 -12.26 -25.29
C TYR A 728 -6.91 -13.03 -24.01
N ILE A 729 -8.19 -13.04 -23.62
CA ILE A 729 -8.69 -13.66 -22.40
C ILE A 729 -9.95 -14.46 -22.73
N ASP A 730 -9.91 -15.75 -22.45
CA ASP A 730 -11.08 -16.64 -22.44
C ASP A 730 -11.38 -17.01 -20.99
N PHE A 731 -12.47 -16.44 -20.46
CA PHE A 731 -12.82 -16.62 -19.06
C PHE A 731 -13.36 -18.02 -18.76
N ASP A 732 -13.98 -18.70 -19.73
CA ASP A 732 -14.57 -20.03 -19.54
C ASP A 732 -13.48 -21.10 -19.55
N ARG A 733 -12.51 -20.96 -20.45
CA ARG A 733 -11.34 -21.84 -20.52
C ARG A 733 -10.28 -21.48 -19.51
N ARG A 734 -10.36 -20.34 -18.83
CA ARG A 734 -9.30 -19.80 -17.97
C ARG A 734 -7.95 -19.71 -18.71
N LEU A 735 -8.00 -19.13 -19.91
CA LEU A 735 -6.87 -19.03 -20.84
C LEU A 735 -6.54 -17.56 -21.09
N VAL A 736 -5.25 -17.23 -21.08
CA VAL A 736 -4.71 -15.92 -21.43
C VAL A 736 -3.63 -16.09 -22.49
N ILE A 737 -3.69 -15.27 -23.55
CA ILE A 737 -2.68 -15.25 -24.61
C ILE A 737 -2.17 -13.81 -24.74
N ALA A 738 -0.91 -13.58 -24.39
CA ALA A 738 -0.23 -12.30 -24.60
C ALA A 738 0.69 -12.39 -25.81
N LEU A 739 0.64 -11.39 -26.68
CA LEU A 739 1.42 -11.30 -27.91
C LEU A 739 2.05 -9.91 -28.01
N TYR A 740 3.36 -9.87 -28.25
CA TYR A 740 4.05 -8.66 -28.72
C TYR A 740 4.41 -8.80 -30.18
N ALA A 741 4.12 -7.76 -30.95
CA ALA A 741 4.37 -7.70 -32.39
C ALA A 741 4.83 -6.31 -32.81
N SER A 742 5.63 -6.27 -33.87
CA SER A 742 6.17 -5.04 -34.48
C SER A 742 5.63 -4.83 -35.90
N HIS A 743 4.34 -5.11 -36.12
CA HIS A 743 3.75 -5.03 -37.45
C HIS A 743 3.75 -3.56 -37.96
N PRO A 744 4.14 -3.28 -39.23
CA PRO A 744 4.26 -1.90 -39.72
C PRO A 744 2.94 -1.11 -39.72
N ALA A 745 1.83 -1.77 -40.06
CA ALA A 745 0.51 -1.17 -39.98
C ALA A 745 -0.01 -1.15 -38.53
N LEU A 746 -0.71 -0.08 -38.15
CA LEU A 746 -1.31 0.08 -36.81
C LEU A 746 -2.33 -1.02 -36.51
N GLU A 747 -3.30 -1.21 -37.40
CA GLU A 747 -4.31 -2.28 -37.35
C GLU A 747 -4.84 -2.51 -38.77
N SER A 748 -5.17 -3.76 -39.13
CA SER A 748 -5.86 -4.06 -40.40
C SER A 748 -6.81 -5.25 -40.26
N PRO A 749 -7.86 -5.36 -41.11
CA PRO A 749 -8.80 -6.50 -41.05
C PRO A 749 -8.10 -7.85 -41.22
N GLY A 750 -7.10 -7.94 -42.10
CA GLY A 750 -6.33 -9.17 -42.30
C GLY A 750 -5.49 -9.55 -41.07
N GLN A 751 -4.92 -8.57 -40.38
CA GLN A 751 -4.20 -8.78 -39.13
C GLN A 751 -5.14 -9.26 -38.02
N LEU A 752 -6.31 -8.64 -37.88
CA LEU A 752 -7.33 -9.06 -36.91
C LEU A 752 -7.84 -10.48 -37.17
N ALA A 753 -8.10 -10.83 -38.44
CA ALA A 753 -8.47 -12.20 -38.81
C ALA A 753 -7.38 -13.21 -38.44
N THR A 754 -6.11 -12.84 -38.63
CA THR A 754 -4.96 -13.67 -38.26
C THR A 754 -4.84 -13.82 -36.74
N LEU A 755 -5.04 -12.75 -35.97
CA LEU A 755 -5.07 -12.79 -34.51
C LEU A 755 -6.20 -13.68 -33.98
N GLU A 756 -7.41 -13.55 -34.52
CA GLU A 756 -8.54 -14.39 -34.12
C GLU A 756 -8.26 -15.88 -34.41
N GLN A 757 -7.69 -16.18 -35.57
CA GLN A 757 -7.32 -17.54 -35.93
C GLN A 757 -6.20 -18.10 -35.03
N LEU A 758 -5.22 -17.27 -34.64
CA LEU A 758 -4.20 -17.60 -33.64
C LEU A 758 -4.85 -17.95 -32.30
N TRP A 759 -5.70 -17.08 -31.76
CA TRP A 759 -6.37 -17.29 -30.46
C TRP A 759 -7.22 -18.56 -30.46
N ASN A 760 -8.04 -18.76 -31.49
CA ASN A 760 -8.89 -19.94 -31.63
C ASN A 760 -8.07 -21.24 -31.73
N SER A 761 -6.91 -21.22 -32.37
CA SER A 761 -6.05 -22.40 -32.51
C SER A 761 -5.32 -22.74 -31.22
N LEU A 762 -4.82 -21.73 -30.51
CA LEU A 762 -4.21 -21.90 -29.19
C LEU A 762 -5.25 -22.34 -28.14
N ALA A 763 -6.47 -21.80 -28.18
CA ALA A 763 -7.55 -22.21 -27.28
C ALA A 763 -7.99 -23.67 -27.49
N ARG A 764 -7.91 -24.17 -28.73
CA ARG A 764 -8.11 -25.60 -29.04
C ARG A 764 -6.95 -26.46 -28.53
N ALA A 765 -5.71 -26.02 -28.72
CA ALA A 765 -4.52 -26.75 -28.28
C ALA A 765 -4.39 -26.82 -26.75
N ALA A 766 -4.82 -25.78 -26.03
CA ALA A 766 -4.78 -25.70 -24.57
C ALA A 766 -5.94 -26.45 -23.88
N ALA A 767 -6.95 -26.89 -24.63
CA ALA A 767 -8.06 -27.66 -24.07
C ALA A 767 -7.58 -29.01 -23.51
N PRO A 768 -8.19 -29.54 -22.43
CA PRO A 768 -7.86 -30.87 -21.93
C PRO A 768 -8.03 -31.91 -23.04
N GLN A 769 -7.00 -32.71 -23.31
CA GLN A 769 -7.16 -33.91 -24.14
C GLN A 769 -8.11 -34.84 -23.39
N ARG A 770 -9.28 -35.11 -23.99
CA ARG A 770 -10.28 -36.03 -23.44
C ARG A 770 -9.77 -37.46 -23.41
#